data_AF-E9SF00-F1
#
_entry.id   AF-E9SF00-F1
#
_cell.length_a   1.000
_cell.length_b   1.000
_cell.length_c   1.000
_cell.angle_alpha   90.00
_cell.angle_beta   90.00
_cell.angle_gamma   90.00
#
_symmetry.space_group_name_H-M   'P 1'
#
loop_
_entity.id
_entity.type
_entity.pdbx_description
1 polymer ?
#
loop_
_entity_poly.entity_id
_entity_poly.type
_entity_poly.pdbx_seq_one_letter_code
_entity_poly.pdbx_strand_id
1 'polypeptide(L)'
;MMYNALKRLTTLAAAAVMGASLPSGSVLCAKADSPYTVKMLKTHLYSMDNTAETKCLFTDEMPELPYIRPADFMSRAHTVAAQCIRNDDGTYTVSNENGSMVIDPSADTIFFDNFEHFMFEDPFNEGSELESDYLVELPLTVDDPKPVTLDFSEYGIDIIEADGEVYLPLTTMNDLENNTYNYAAYQDGELYFEHSFSMATGSGYFDRSPVYQQMERSQAIADFTYRELCFVTDKLYGAPLKAEFAPLIEEQGLDKTLDTYSDESRLAKELLLSTSRSDQAIGMSMLSDEFDDGGHTVMYIDYNNSGMLYPECELLNDWLIRLTAPQTDAENMARDSVINTLLKNEKMMETNEQKNNAFQNIELVNSWNDGQICYAVEGDTAVFSFVQFFNDVIEPFKWSLDHAKEHGVKNFIIDISANTGGSTAVLSYMTAILENSVGTPDDRTNIRMLSTVTGSYVTQDIDIDLDLDGDFDDDDKNVVYDFNFGVVTSKMSFSCANLMAVMAKDMGICLLGEQSGGGSCTLAIFSDPLGGFYCMSGSKKLVSADNTDADFGAAVDHELAEKTMVDGTEVTDYSKLYDIASLGEMVREFYAAKSPESSAPAISSSSAGENRSESESQAGSSQADPSSRATANTTANPSTGNAPAAFAAMSLLSAIAVVTKKKS
;
A
#
# COMPACT_ATOMS: atom_id res chain seq x y z
N MET A 1 44.42 6.77 -35.35
CA MET A 1 45.43 7.75 -35.80
C MET A 1 45.47 8.84 -34.74
N MET A 2 46.50 8.89 -33.88
CA MET A 2 47.71 9.73 -34.02
C MET A 2 47.37 11.19 -34.38
N TYR A 3 47.89 12.24 -33.75
CA TYR A 3 48.81 12.49 -32.62
C TYR A 3 49.03 14.03 -32.60
N ASN A 4 49.66 14.56 -31.53
CA ASN A 4 50.32 15.87 -31.37
C ASN A 4 49.46 17.06 -30.88
N ALA A 5 49.93 17.91 -29.94
CA ALA A 5 51.24 18.07 -29.30
C ALA A 5 51.10 19.04 -28.09
N LEU A 6 51.67 18.74 -26.90
CA LEU A 6 52.95 19.26 -26.34
C LEU A 6 52.90 20.77 -25.94
N LYS A 7 53.42 21.30 -24.80
CA LYS A 7 54.45 20.87 -23.83
C LYS A 7 54.62 21.98 -22.75
N ARG A 8 54.99 21.62 -21.50
CA ARG A 8 56.16 22.12 -20.70
C ARG A 8 55.99 21.68 -19.22
N LEU A 9 56.70 20.67 -18.70
CA LEU A 9 58.10 20.59 -18.20
C LEU A 9 58.42 21.40 -16.93
N THR A 10 58.59 20.70 -15.80
CA THR A 10 59.83 20.74 -15.01
C THR A 10 59.97 19.48 -14.14
N THR A 11 61.22 19.07 -13.95
CA THR A 11 61.70 17.76 -13.49
C THR A 11 62.64 18.01 -12.31
N LEU A 12 62.68 17.12 -11.31
CA LEU A 12 63.95 16.59 -10.77
C LEU A 12 63.71 15.44 -9.79
N ALA A 13 64.60 14.46 -9.91
CA ALA A 13 64.59 13.15 -9.25
C ALA A 13 65.82 12.97 -8.35
N ALA A 14 65.80 11.83 -7.64
CA ALA A 14 66.87 11.12 -6.92
C ALA A 14 67.09 11.60 -5.46
N ALA A 15 67.19 10.74 -4.46
CA ALA A 15 68.03 9.55 -4.40
C ALA A 15 67.66 8.66 -3.20
N ALA A 16 67.92 7.36 -3.33
CA ALA A 16 67.76 6.33 -2.33
C ALA A 16 68.85 6.39 -1.24
N VAL A 17 68.48 6.13 0.01
CA VAL A 17 69.37 5.60 1.05
C VAL A 17 68.64 4.48 1.78
N MET A 18 69.22 3.28 1.69
CA MET A 18 68.85 2.11 2.49
C MET A 18 69.20 2.36 3.95
N GLY A 19 68.26 2.08 4.85
CA GLY A 19 68.48 1.94 6.27
C GLY A 19 67.58 0.82 6.79
N ALA A 20 68.15 -0.37 6.95
CA ALA A 20 67.50 -1.51 7.57
C ALA A 20 67.45 -1.32 9.10
N SER A 21 66.25 -1.45 9.68
CA SER A 21 66.08 -1.82 11.09
C SER A 21 64.84 -2.71 11.23
N LEU A 22 64.99 -3.72 12.06
CA LEU A 22 64.25 -4.98 12.21
C LEU A 22 62.74 -4.85 12.54
N PRO A 23 61.94 -5.90 12.26
CA PRO A 23 60.52 -5.94 12.54
C PRO A 23 60.28 -6.15 14.04
N SER A 24 59.67 -5.16 14.70
CA SER A 24 58.99 -5.39 15.98
C SER A 24 57.74 -6.22 15.71
N GLY A 25 57.71 -7.39 16.34
CA GLY A 25 56.76 -8.48 16.05
C GLY A 25 55.31 -8.05 16.07
N SER A 26 54.61 -8.40 15.00
CA SER A 26 53.18 -8.57 15.00
C SER A 26 52.85 -9.65 16.03
N VAL A 27 52.30 -9.23 17.16
CA VAL A 27 51.54 -10.14 18.01
C VAL A 27 50.38 -10.60 17.13
N LEU A 28 50.47 -11.83 16.64
CA LEU A 28 49.33 -12.58 16.13
C LEU A 28 48.41 -12.79 17.34
N CYS A 29 47.57 -11.80 17.64
CA CYS A 29 46.30 -12.08 18.28
C CYS A 29 45.57 -12.99 17.29
N ALA A 30 45.43 -14.26 17.66
CA ALA A 30 44.44 -15.12 17.04
C ALA A 30 43.11 -14.37 17.15
N LYS A 31 42.61 -13.86 16.02
CA LYS A 31 41.24 -13.37 15.92
C LYS A 31 40.39 -14.56 16.35
N ALA A 32 39.65 -14.43 17.45
CA ALA A 32 38.56 -15.37 17.69
C ALA A 32 37.72 -15.39 16.41
N ASP A 33 37.35 -16.58 15.94
CA ASP A 33 36.47 -16.69 14.77
C ASP A 33 35.21 -15.85 15.08
N SER A 34 35.03 -14.78 14.31
CA SER A 34 33.86 -13.91 14.46
C SER A 34 32.64 -14.76 14.15
N PRO A 35 31.53 -14.67 14.91
CA PRO A 35 30.32 -15.50 14.69
C PRO A 35 29.54 -15.10 13.41
N TYR A 36 30.21 -14.38 12.50
CA TYR A 36 29.64 -13.81 11.30
C TYR A 36 30.70 -13.63 10.21
N THR A 37 30.21 -13.59 8.96
CA THR A 37 30.97 -13.26 7.77
C THR A 37 30.46 -11.96 7.15
N VAL A 38 31.38 -11.11 6.69
CA VAL A 38 31.05 -9.86 6.00
C VAL A 38 31.28 -10.04 4.51
N LYS A 39 30.32 -9.65 3.68
CA LYS A 39 30.40 -9.70 2.21
C LYS A 39 30.05 -8.35 1.61
N MET A 40 30.76 -7.98 0.54
CA MET A 40 30.35 -6.90 -0.34
C MET A 40 29.49 -7.51 -1.44
N LEU A 41 28.20 -7.21 -1.43
CA LEU A 41 27.24 -7.71 -2.40
C LEU A 41 27.10 -6.68 -3.53
N LYS A 42 26.96 -7.17 -4.76
CA LYS A 42 26.49 -6.34 -5.86
C LYS A 42 25.01 -6.05 -5.63
N THR A 43 24.60 -4.80 -5.80
CA THR A 43 23.25 -4.33 -5.55
C THR A 43 22.70 -3.66 -6.80
N HIS A 44 21.50 -4.05 -7.23
CA HIS A 44 20.74 -3.41 -8.30
C HIS A 44 19.73 -2.46 -7.67
N LEU A 45 19.60 -1.26 -8.25
CA LEU A 45 18.76 -0.19 -7.74
C LEU A 45 17.68 0.12 -8.78
N TYR A 46 16.51 -0.50 -8.60
CA TYR A 46 15.31 -0.32 -9.44
C TYR A 46 15.49 -0.62 -10.94
N SER A 47 16.64 -1.17 -11.34
CA SER A 47 16.95 -1.60 -12.70
C SER A 47 18.22 -2.47 -12.72
N MET A 48 18.37 -3.29 -13.77
CA MET A 48 19.58 -4.11 -13.96
C MET A 48 20.84 -3.31 -14.30
N ASP A 49 20.69 -2.07 -14.78
CA ASP A 49 21.79 -1.23 -15.25
C ASP A 49 22.31 -0.27 -14.16
N ASN A 50 21.48 0.05 -13.17
CA ASN A 50 21.88 0.89 -12.04
C ASN A 50 22.39 0.02 -10.89
N THR A 51 23.71 -0.01 -10.70
CA THR A 51 24.35 -0.90 -9.72
C THR A 51 25.21 -0.17 -8.71
N ALA A 52 25.25 -0.71 -7.49
CA ALA A 52 26.07 -0.28 -6.38
C ALA A 52 26.70 -1.50 -5.68
N GLU A 53 27.55 -1.25 -4.69
CA GLU A 53 28.00 -2.28 -3.75
C GLU A 53 27.40 -2.01 -2.37
N THR A 54 26.97 -3.06 -1.68
CA THR A 54 26.40 -2.97 -0.33
C THR A 54 27.09 -3.97 0.59
N LYS A 55 27.55 -3.48 1.74
CA LYS A 55 28.16 -4.32 2.77
C LYS A 55 27.05 -5.01 3.57
N CYS A 56 27.06 -6.34 3.59
CA CYS A 56 26.15 -7.14 4.40
C CYS A 56 26.91 -8.10 5.31
N LEU A 57 26.30 -8.43 6.43
CA LEU A 57 26.76 -9.42 7.40
C LEU A 57 25.89 -10.67 7.31
N PHE A 58 26.49 -11.85 7.52
CA PHE A 58 25.79 -13.13 7.57
C PHE A 58 26.26 -13.88 8.81
N THR A 59 25.34 -14.30 9.67
CA THR A 59 25.70 -15.05 10.90
C THR A 59 26.00 -16.50 10.57
N ASP A 60 26.76 -17.17 11.43
CA ASP A 60 27.03 -18.61 11.27
C ASP A 60 25.76 -19.46 11.44
N GLU A 61 24.78 -18.98 12.19
CA GLU A 61 23.50 -19.65 12.44
C GLU A 61 22.52 -19.52 11.27
N MET A 62 22.51 -18.37 10.59
CA MET A 62 21.64 -18.06 9.46
C MET A 62 22.47 -17.51 8.27
N PRO A 63 23.30 -18.35 7.62
CA PRO A 63 24.18 -17.89 6.54
C PRO A 63 23.41 -17.48 5.26
N GLU A 64 22.11 -17.78 5.19
CA GLU A 64 21.21 -17.40 4.10
C GLU A 64 20.61 -15.99 4.28
N LEU A 65 20.54 -15.48 5.52
CA LEU A 65 19.89 -14.22 5.84
C LEU A 65 20.92 -13.08 5.91
N PRO A 66 20.90 -12.12 4.97
CA PRO A 66 21.74 -10.95 5.07
C PRO A 66 21.25 -10.01 6.17
N TYR A 67 22.21 -9.42 6.87
CA TYR A 67 22.04 -8.30 7.76
C TYR A 67 22.61 -7.06 7.08
N ILE A 68 21.84 -5.98 7.03
CA ILE A 68 22.17 -4.73 6.34
C ILE A 68 22.25 -3.58 7.35
N ARG A 69 23.08 -2.58 7.04
CA ARG A 69 23.11 -1.33 7.81
C ARG A 69 21.84 -0.53 7.52
N PRO A 70 21.08 -0.08 8.53
CA PRO A 70 19.83 0.65 8.29
C PRO A 70 20.01 1.90 7.43
N ALA A 71 21.06 2.70 7.67
CA ALA A 71 21.34 3.88 6.85
C ALA A 71 21.64 3.55 5.38
N ASP A 72 22.24 2.38 5.08
CA ASP A 72 22.46 1.93 3.72
C ASP A 72 21.15 1.52 3.04
N PHE A 73 20.26 0.83 3.76
CA PHE A 73 18.93 0.49 3.27
C PHE A 73 18.12 1.76 2.98
N MET A 74 17.96 2.64 3.98
CA MET A 74 17.16 3.86 3.86
C MET A 74 17.63 4.77 2.74
N SER A 75 18.95 4.94 2.57
CA SER A 75 19.50 5.77 1.48
C SER A 75 19.23 5.23 0.07
N ARG A 76 18.70 4.01 -0.05
CA ARG A 76 18.30 3.38 -1.31
C ARG A 76 16.77 3.31 -1.44
N ALA A 77 16.03 3.28 -0.33
CA ALA A 77 14.57 3.23 -0.29
C ALA A 77 13.90 4.62 -0.26
N HIS A 78 14.64 5.68 0.10
CA HIS A 78 14.16 7.06 0.14
C HIS A 78 14.91 7.96 -0.84
N THR A 79 14.31 9.10 -1.15
CA THR A 79 14.97 10.15 -1.95
C THR A 79 16.06 10.89 -1.17
N VAL A 80 15.99 10.84 0.16
CA VAL A 80 16.91 11.50 1.09
C VAL A 80 17.89 10.48 1.69
N ALA A 81 19.18 10.82 1.67
CA ALA A 81 20.20 9.95 2.22
C ALA A 81 20.15 9.94 3.75
N ALA A 82 20.26 8.75 4.34
CA ALA A 82 20.36 8.55 5.77
C ALA A 82 21.84 8.43 6.21
N GLN A 83 22.12 8.88 7.43
CA GLN A 83 23.42 8.69 8.09
C GLN A 83 23.26 7.89 9.38
N CYS A 84 24.34 7.24 9.83
CA CYS A 84 24.37 6.51 11.09
C CYS A 84 25.58 6.95 11.92
N ILE A 85 25.32 7.31 13.18
CA ILE A 85 26.33 7.79 14.14
C ILE A 85 26.27 6.91 15.39
N ARG A 86 27.43 6.40 15.82
CA ARG A 86 27.57 5.69 17.09
C ARG A 86 27.70 6.68 18.24
N ASN A 87 26.87 6.51 19.27
CA ASN A 87 26.85 7.34 20.47
C ASN A 87 27.83 6.84 21.54
N ASP A 88 28.14 7.69 22.51
CA ASP A 88 29.08 7.38 23.61
C ASP A 88 28.57 6.27 24.54
N ASP A 89 27.25 6.08 24.61
CA ASP A 89 26.59 5.07 25.43
C ASP A 89 26.49 3.68 24.75
N GLY A 90 26.93 3.57 23.49
CA GLY A 90 26.87 2.32 22.71
C GLY A 90 25.64 2.20 21.81
N THR A 91 24.70 3.13 21.87
CA THR A 91 23.58 3.20 20.92
C THR A 91 24.00 3.80 19.58
N TYR A 92 23.13 3.70 18.58
CA TYR A 92 23.34 4.21 17.23
C TYR A 92 22.18 5.08 16.80
N THR A 93 22.44 6.31 16.41
CA THR A 93 21.42 7.19 15.81
C THR A 93 21.47 7.09 14.30
N VAL A 94 20.37 6.67 13.69
CA VAL A 94 20.15 6.73 12.24
C VAL A 94 19.22 7.91 11.96
N SER A 95 19.60 8.80 11.05
CA SER A 95 18.87 10.04 10.81
C SER A 95 18.94 10.49 9.35
N ASN A 96 17.91 11.17 8.88
CA ASN A 96 17.86 11.95 7.65
C ASN A 96 17.23 13.33 7.96
N GLU A 97 16.75 14.06 6.96
CA GLU A 97 16.05 15.33 7.19
C GLU A 97 14.66 15.18 7.81
N ASN A 98 14.08 13.98 7.73
CA ASN A 98 12.75 13.64 8.24
C ASN A 98 12.79 13.11 9.68
N GLY A 99 13.96 13.09 10.32
CA GLY A 99 14.08 12.76 11.73
C GLY A 99 15.11 11.68 12.01
N SER A 100 14.88 10.89 13.05
CA SER A 100 15.82 9.89 13.50
C SER A 100 15.20 8.75 14.29
N MET A 101 15.89 7.61 14.25
CA MET A 101 15.72 6.50 15.18
C MET A 101 17.00 6.24 15.98
N VAL A 102 16.85 5.70 17.19
CA VAL A 102 17.97 5.29 18.06
C VAL A 102 17.92 3.78 18.24
N ILE A 103 18.99 3.11 17.85
CA ILE A 103 19.14 1.66 17.87
C ILE A 103 20.04 1.26 19.04
N ASP A 104 19.56 0.39 19.92
CA ASP A 104 20.34 -0.22 20.99
C ASP A 104 20.60 -1.70 20.66
N PRO A 105 21.79 -2.05 20.13
CA PRO A 105 22.13 -3.44 19.81
C PRO A 105 22.38 -4.32 21.05
N SER A 106 22.43 -3.74 22.26
CA SER A 106 22.59 -4.53 23.49
C SER A 106 21.26 -4.95 24.10
N ALA A 107 20.20 -4.22 23.76
CA ALA A 107 18.83 -4.49 24.18
C ALA A 107 17.94 -4.98 23.04
N ASP A 108 18.45 -5.04 21.80
CA ASP A 108 17.72 -5.32 20.58
C ASP A 108 16.48 -4.42 20.45
N THR A 109 16.65 -3.11 20.59
CA THR A 109 15.55 -2.15 20.49
C THR A 109 15.81 -1.04 19.47
N ILE A 110 14.73 -0.53 18.89
CA ILE A 110 14.72 0.72 18.13
C ILE A 110 13.72 1.69 18.76
N PHE A 111 14.19 2.88 19.08
CA PHE A 111 13.40 3.98 19.62
C PHE A 111 13.17 5.07 18.57
N PHE A 112 11.93 5.55 18.50
CA PHE A 112 11.52 6.69 17.68
C PHE A 112 10.88 7.76 18.58
N ASP A 113 11.31 9.01 18.45
CA ASP A 113 10.60 10.15 19.07
C ASP A 113 9.29 10.46 18.34
N ASN A 114 9.29 10.26 17.02
CA ASN A 114 8.13 10.40 16.13
C ASN A 114 8.28 9.36 15.02
N PHE A 115 7.51 8.27 15.11
CA PHE A 115 7.59 7.15 14.17
C PHE A 115 7.05 7.54 12.80
N GLU A 116 5.92 8.24 12.78
CA GLU A 116 5.19 8.57 11.56
C GLU A 116 6.02 9.46 10.64
N HIS A 117 6.57 10.56 11.18
CA HIS A 117 7.37 11.50 10.38
C HIS A 117 8.64 10.86 9.83
N PHE A 118 9.24 9.91 10.56
CA PHE A 118 10.49 9.28 10.11
C PHE A 118 10.26 8.13 9.12
N MET A 119 9.20 7.32 9.31
CA MET A 119 8.96 6.11 8.53
C MET A 119 7.99 6.29 7.35
N PHE A 120 7.22 7.39 7.31
CA PHE A 120 6.20 7.58 6.26
C PHE A 120 6.58 8.60 5.19
N GLU A 121 7.61 9.44 5.40
CA GLU A 121 7.97 10.53 4.48
C GLU A 121 9.03 10.18 3.43
N ASP A 122 8.94 10.87 2.29
CA ASP A 122 9.89 10.86 1.17
C ASP A 122 10.31 9.49 0.62
N PRO A 123 9.37 8.56 0.38
CA PRO A 123 9.70 7.32 -0.29
C PRO A 123 10.25 7.58 -1.69
N PHE A 124 11.18 6.73 -2.14
CA PHE A 124 11.63 6.76 -3.54
C PHE A 124 10.55 6.13 -4.43
N ASN A 125 9.82 6.96 -5.18
CA ASN A 125 8.69 6.53 -6.02
C ASN A 125 8.96 6.61 -7.53
N GLU A 126 10.13 7.11 -7.97
CA GLU A 126 10.42 7.27 -9.41
C GLU A 126 10.37 5.91 -10.12
N GLY A 127 9.52 5.80 -11.15
CA GLY A 127 9.29 4.57 -11.89
C GLY A 127 8.31 3.60 -11.25
N SER A 128 7.70 3.96 -10.11
CA SER A 128 6.66 3.16 -9.45
C SER A 128 5.25 3.53 -9.92
N GLU A 129 4.27 2.69 -9.59
CA GLU A 129 2.84 2.97 -9.73
C GLU A 129 2.33 4.09 -8.81
N LEU A 130 3.12 4.50 -7.81
CA LEU A 130 2.81 5.60 -6.91
C LEU A 130 3.29 6.96 -7.45
N GLU A 131 4.09 6.96 -8.53
CA GLU A 131 4.48 8.20 -9.18
C GLU A 131 3.27 8.86 -9.86
N SER A 132 3.11 10.15 -9.61
CA SER A 132 2.04 11.00 -10.15
C SER A 132 2.59 12.38 -10.45
N ASP A 133 2.19 12.95 -11.58
CA ASP A 133 2.57 14.29 -12.03
C ASP A 133 1.54 15.38 -11.67
N TYR A 134 0.34 15.00 -11.23
CA TYR A 134 -0.78 15.89 -10.90
C TYR A 134 -0.97 16.13 -9.39
N LEU A 135 -0.06 15.63 -8.53
CA LEU A 135 -0.10 15.91 -7.10
C LEU A 135 1.29 16.08 -6.48
N VAL A 136 1.34 16.82 -5.38
CA VAL A 136 2.50 16.95 -4.51
C VAL A 136 2.07 16.70 -3.07
N GLU A 137 2.58 15.62 -2.48
CA GLU A 137 2.43 15.37 -1.05
C GLU A 137 3.26 16.38 -0.25
N LEU A 138 2.61 17.03 0.72
CA LEU A 138 3.28 17.92 1.66
C LEU A 138 3.78 17.14 2.88
N PRO A 139 4.69 17.72 3.70
CA PRO A 139 5.11 17.08 4.94
C PRO A 139 3.90 16.72 5.83
N LEU A 140 3.98 15.55 6.47
CA LEU A 140 2.90 15.00 7.28
C LEU A 140 2.66 15.88 8.51
N THR A 141 1.40 16.05 8.89
CA THR A 141 1.05 16.59 10.21
C THR A 141 0.67 15.45 11.15
N VAL A 142 1.35 15.37 12.30
CA VAL A 142 1.07 14.37 13.34
C VAL A 142 0.40 15.04 14.54
N ASP A 143 -0.83 14.63 14.85
CA ASP A 143 -1.57 15.07 16.02
C ASP A 143 -1.07 14.32 17.26
N ASP A 144 -0.48 15.06 18.21
CA ASP A 144 0.06 14.51 19.49
C ASP A 144 1.06 13.35 19.25
N PRO A 145 2.22 13.61 18.62
CA PRO A 145 3.19 12.57 18.30
C PRO A 145 3.68 11.87 19.57
N LYS A 146 3.60 10.54 19.57
CA LYS A 146 3.99 9.69 20.70
C LYS A 146 5.28 8.93 20.41
N PRO A 147 6.25 8.97 21.33
CA PRO A 147 7.45 8.15 21.18
C PRO A 147 7.10 6.67 21.30
N VAL A 148 7.82 5.82 20.58
CA VAL A 148 7.63 4.36 20.60
C VAL A 148 8.98 3.65 20.62
N THR A 149 9.01 2.51 21.29
CA THR A 149 10.15 1.57 21.27
C THR A 149 9.67 0.25 20.70
N LEU A 150 10.31 -0.19 19.63
CA LEU A 150 10.15 -1.53 19.08
C LEU A 150 11.20 -2.42 19.73
N ASP A 151 10.74 -3.44 20.46
CA ASP A 151 11.58 -4.39 21.20
C ASP A 151 11.65 -5.71 20.42
N PHE A 152 12.78 -5.94 19.77
CA PHE A 152 13.05 -7.13 18.96
C PHE A 152 13.49 -8.31 19.83
N SER A 153 13.96 -8.06 21.06
CA SER A 153 14.35 -9.11 22.00
C SER A 153 13.17 -9.98 22.43
N GLU A 154 11.95 -9.41 22.49
CA GLU A 154 10.70 -10.14 22.75
C GLU A 154 10.45 -11.26 21.73
N TYR A 155 10.96 -11.08 20.51
CA TYR A 155 10.81 -12.00 19.39
C TYR A 155 12.07 -12.81 19.13
N GLY A 156 13.18 -12.54 19.83
CA GLY A 156 14.48 -13.17 19.58
C GLY A 156 15.00 -12.85 18.17
N ILE A 157 14.84 -11.60 17.74
CA ILE A 157 15.43 -11.01 16.54
C ILE A 157 16.63 -10.17 17.00
N ASP A 158 17.82 -10.52 16.53
CA ASP A 158 19.07 -9.90 17.00
C ASP A 158 19.46 -8.66 16.18
N ILE A 159 19.92 -7.62 16.87
CA ILE A 159 20.58 -6.45 16.27
C ILE A 159 22.09 -6.56 16.50
N ILE A 160 22.87 -6.58 15.41
CA ILE A 160 24.29 -6.92 15.51
C ILE A 160 25.16 -5.67 15.45
N GLU A 161 25.95 -5.43 16.50
CA GLU A 161 27.10 -4.52 16.45
C GLU A 161 28.35 -5.24 15.91
N ALA A 162 28.87 -4.77 14.78
CA ALA A 162 30.06 -5.32 14.13
C ALA A 162 30.95 -4.22 13.54
N ASP A 163 32.24 -4.25 13.86
CA ASP A 163 33.25 -3.30 13.36
C ASP A 163 32.87 -1.81 13.57
N GLY A 164 32.15 -1.51 14.67
CA GLY A 164 31.72 -0.15 15.00
C GLY A 164 30.49 0.33 14.22
N GLU A 165 29.79 -0.58 13.53
CA GLU A 165 28.53 -0.35 12.81
C GLU A 165 27.42 -1.24 13.37
N VAL A 166 26.17 -0.89 13.12
CA VAL A 166 24.99 -1.68 13.51
C VAL A 166 24.30 -2.26 12.28
N TYR A 167 23.80 -3.49 12.40
CA TYR A 167 23.15 -4.24 11.34
C TYR A 167 21.85 -4.87 11.83
N LEU A 168 20.82 -4.82 10.99
CA LEU A 168 19.54 -5.50 11.19
C LEU A 168 19.32 -6.55 10.10
N PRO A 169 18.52 -7.61 10.35
CA PRO A 169 18.08 -8.50 9.28
C PRO A 169 17.46 -7.71 8.12
N LEU A 170 17.76 -8.11 6.89
CA LEU A 170 17.23 -7.46 5.69
C LEU A 170 15.69 -7.49 5.66
N THR A 171 15.10 -8.61 6.05
CA THR A 171 13.64 -8.80 6.19
C THR A 171 13.04 -7.79 7.15
N THR A 172 13.63 -7.64 8.33
CA THR A 172 13.17 -6.65 9.33
C THR A 172 13.27 -5.22 8.81
N MET A 173 14.32 -4.90 8.04
CA MET A 173 14.40 -3.58 7.39
C MET A 173 13.32 -3.40 6.31
N ASN A 174 13.05 -4.42 5.49
CA ASN A 174 11.96 -4.37 4.52
C ASN A 174 10.61 -4.15 5.20
N ASP A 175 10.35 -4.84 6.32
CA ASP A 175 9.06 -4.79 7.00
C ASP A 175 8.86 -3.47 7.75
N LEU A 176 9.92 -2.91 8.36
CA LEU A 176 9.89 -1.56 8.95
C LEU A 176 9.60 -0.49 7.89
N GLU A 177 10.27 -0.58 6.74
CA GLU A 177 10.18 0.40 5.64
C GLU A 177 9.05 0.10 4.65
N ASN A 178 8.19 -0.89 4.92
CA ASN A 178 7.15 -1.30 3.97
C ASN A 178 6.18 -0.16 3.60
N ASN A 179 6.05 0.87 4.45
CA ASN A 179 5.24 2.06 4.14
C ASN A 179 5.76 2.88 2.95
N THR A 180 7.01 2.67 2.51
CA THR A 180 7.57 3.29 1.31
C THR A 180 7.26 2.52 0.04
N TYR A 181 6.63 1.34 0.14
CA TYR A 181 6.47 0.38 -0.96
C TYR A 181 7.79 0.05 -1.67
N ASN A 182 8.92 0.12 -0.95
CA ASN A 182 10.23 -0.25 -1.47
C ASN A 182 10.74 -1.49 -0.72
N TYR A 183 11.40 -2.37 -1.47
CA TYR A 183 11.78 -3.68 -1.00
C TYR A 183 13.18 -4.02 -1.51
N ALA A 184 13.95 -4.77 -0.72
CA ALA A 184 15.22 -5.35 -1.12
C ALA A 184 15.18 -6.88 -1.04
N ALA A 185 15.33 -7.54 -2.20
CA ALA A 185 15.47 -8.98 -2.30
C ALA A 185 16.93 -9.41 -2.24
N TYR A 186 17.24 -10.48 -1.53
CA TYR A 186 18.53 -11.16 -1.63
C TYR A 186 18.38 -12.47 -2.40
N GLN A 187 19.06 -12.57 -3.54
CA GLN A 187 18.99 -13.73 -4.41
C GLN A 187 20.36 -13.98 -5.04
N ASP A 188 20.82 -15.23 -5.01
CA ASP A 188 22.07 -15.68 -5.66
C ASP A 188 23.33 -14.85 -5.33
N GLY A 189 23.39 -14.27 -4.12
CA GLY A 189 24.53 -13.46 -3.68
C GLY A 189 24.51 -12.01 -4.15
N GLU A 190 23.42 -11.55 -4.77
CA GLU A 190 23.19 -10.16 -5.15
C GLU A 190 21.95 -9.60 -4.39
N LEU A 191 21.87 -8.28 -4.29
CA LEU A 191 20.72 -7.55 -3.75
C LEU A 191 19.96 -6.83 -4.86
N TYR A 192 18.64 -6.80 -4.77
CA TYR A 192 17.75 -6.18 -5.74
C TYR A 192 16.77 -5.25 -5.02
N PHE A 193 16.95 -3.94 -5.13
CA PHE A 193 15.97 -2.96 -4.67
C PHE A 193 14.91 -2.77 -5.74
N GLU A 194 13.63 -2.90 -5.39
CA GLU A 194 12.48 -2.81 -6.29
C GLU A 194 11.27 -2.22 -5.54
N HIS A 195 10.27 -1.72 -6.27
CA HIS A 195 8.97 -1.38 -5.70
C HIS A 195 8.19 -2.67 -5.37
N SER A 196 7.62 -2.75 -4.17
CA SER A 196 6.98 -3.97 -3.66
C SER A 196 5.74 -4.40 -4.48
N PHE A 197 5.07 -3.47 -5.15
CA PHE A 197 3.98 -3.79 -6.07
C PHE A 197 4.46 -4.41 -7.38
N SER A 198 5.64 -4.03 -7.87
CA SER A 198 6.27 -4.67 -9.03
C SER A 198 6.58 -6.14 -8.74
N MET A 199 7.03 -6.40 -7.51
CA MET A 199 7.22 -7.75 -6.99
C MET A 199 5.89 -8.53 -6.91
N ALA A 200 4.83 -7.91 -6.40
CA ALA A 200 3.53 -8.55 -6.23
C ALA A 200 2.81 -8.87 -7.56
N THR A 201 3.03 -8.05 -8.59
CA THR A 201 2.43 -8.20 -9.91
C THR A 201 3.29 -8.98 -10.90
N GLY A 202 4.55 -9.25 -10.56
CA GLY A 202 5.52 -9.86 -11.47
C GLY A 202 6.01 -8.94 -12.58
N SER A 203 5.84 -7.62 -12.41
CA SER A 203 6.36 -6.61 -13.33
C SER A 203 7.79 -6.15 -13.00
N GLY A 204 8.40 -6.78 -11.98
CA GLY A 204 9.77 -6.56 -11.56
C GLY A 204 10.83 -6.74 -12.64
N TYR A 205 12.01 -6.18 -12.39
CA TYR A 205 13.09 -6.09 -13.40
C TYR A 205 14.06 -7.28 -13.38
N PHE A 206 13.85 -8.26 -12.50
CA PHE A 206 14.67 -9.46 -12.38
C PHE A 206 13.82 -10.73 -12.23
N ASP A 207 14.41 -11.88 -12.56
CA ASP A 207 13.74 -13.17 -12.44
C ASP A 207 13.75 -13.66 -10.98
N ARG A 208 12.56 -13.84 -10.41
CA ARG A 208 12.36 -14.34 -9.04
C ARG A 208 12.15 -15.85 -8.96
N SER A 209 12.17 -16.57 -10.09
CA SER A 209 12.03 -18.04 -10.10
C SER A 209 12.98 -18.76 -9.13
N PRO A 210 14.23 -18.32 -8.86
CA PRO A 210 15.12 -19.00 -7.91
C PRO A 210 14.59 -19.04 -6.47
N VAL A 211 13.82 -18.03 -6.03
CA VAL A 211 13.16 -18.02 -4.71
C VAL A 211 12.29 -19.26 -4.52
N TYR A 212 11.67 -19.77 -5.59
CA TYR A 212 10.69 -20.85 -5.52
C TYR A 212 11.24 -22.23 -5.88
N GLN A 213 12.56 -22.34 -6.10
CA GLN A 213 13.22 -23.63 -6.34
C GLN A 213 13.62 -24.34 -5.04
N GLN A 214 13.69 -23.59 -3.94
CA GLN A 214 14.08 -24.12 -2.64
C GLN A 214 12.86 -24.68 -1.89
N MET A 215 12.82 -25.99 -1.69
CA MET A 215 11.75 -26.70 -0.95
C MET A 215 11.92 -26.69 0.56
N GLU A 216 13.17 -26.64 1.03
CA GLU A 216 13.53 -26.78 2.45
C GLU A 216 14.34 -25.58 2.93
N ARG A 217 14.14 -25.19 4.19
CA ARG A 217 14.93 -24.17 4.90
C ARG A 217 15.57 -24.76 6.15
N SER A 218 16.58 -24.09 6.70
CA SER A 218 17.15 -24.51 7.99
C SER A 218 16.12 -24.27 9.11
N GLN A 219 16.25 -24.99 10.23
CA GLN A 219 15.39 -24.75 11.40
C GLN A 219 15.55 -23.32 11.93
N ALA A 220 16.76 -22.77 11.90
CA ALA A 220 17.01 -21.39 12.34
C ALA A 220 16.24 -20.37 11.48
N ILE A 221 16.23 -20.55 10.15
CA ILE A 221 15.41 -19.70 9.26
C ILE A 221 13.92 -19.93 9.52
N ALA A 222 13.46 -21.16 9.74
CA ALA A 222 12.06 -21.42 10.06
C ALA A 222 11.60 -20.71 11.36
N ASP A 223 12.42 -20.81 12.41
CA ASP A 223 12.16 -20.15 13.69
C ASP A 223 12.18 -18.61 13.53
N PHE A 224 13.15 -18.08 12.78
CA PHE A 224 13.24 -16.65 12.49
C PHE A 224 12.04 -16.14 11.70
N THR A 225 11.65 -16.80 10.61
CA THR A 225 10.47 -16.41 9.81
C THR A 225 9.20 -16.37 10.66
N TYR A 226 9.01 -17.33 11.57
CA TYR A 226 7.85 -17.33 12.46
C TYR A 226 7.87 -16.16 13.46
N ARG A 227 9.04 -15.89 14.05
CA ARG A 227 9.22 -14.77 14.99
C ARG A 227 9.05 -13.42 14.31
N GLU A 228 9.53 -13.28 13.08
CA GLU A 228 9.33 -12.10 12.23
C GLU A 228 7.85 -11.88 11.96
N LEU A 229 7.12 -12.92 11.57
CA LEU A 229 5.67 -12.84 11.37
C LEU A 229 4.95 -12.40 12.66
N CYS A 230 5.38 -12.89 13.83
CA CYS A 230 4.84 -12.44 15.12
C CYS A 230 5.15 -10.96 15.36
N PHE A 231 6.39 -10.51 15.14
CA PHE A 231 6.78 -9.11 15.29
C PHE A 231 5.94 -8.19 14.39
N VAL A 232 5.88 -8.50 13.09
CA VAL A 232 5.11 -7.73 12.10
C VAL A 232 3.64 -7.67 12.49
N THR A 233 3.06 -8.81 12.87
CA THR A 233 1.65 -8.89 13.23
C THR A 233 1.34 -8.12 14.52
N ASP A 234 2.23 -8.16 15.51
CA ASP A 234 2.00 -7.51 16.80
C ASP A 234 2.25 -6.01 16.77
N LYS A 235 3.20 -5.55 15.93
CA LYS A 235 3.69 -4.16 15.96
C LYS A 235 3.31 -3.33 14.73
N LEU A 236 3.08 -3.96 13.58
CA LEU A 236 2.89 -3.26 12.30
C LEU A 236 1.54 -3.56 11.62
N TYR A 237 0.77 -4.52 12.12
CA TYR A 237 -0.56 -4.83 11.60
C TYR A 237 -1.56 -3.71 11.88
N GLY A 238 -2.40 -3.41 10.88
CA GLY A 238 -3.45 -2.41 10.99
C GLY A 238 -4.63 -2.79 11.88
N ALA A 239 -4.75 -4.06 12.27
CA ALA A 239 -5.85 -4.58 13.09
C ALA A 239 -7.24 -4.06 12.64
N PRO A 240 -7.64 -4.31 11.37
CA PRO A 240 -8.96 -3.97 10.85
C PRO A 240 -10.03 -4.66 11.69
N LEU A 241 -11.16 -3.97 11.90
CA LEU A 241 -12.21 -4.41 12.82
C LEU A 241 -12.96 -5.65 12.33
N LYS A 242 -12.88 -5.94 11.04
CA LYS A 242 -13.47 -7.14 10.42
C LYS A 242 -12.67 -8.42 10.65
N ALA A 243 -11.36 -8.30 10.87
CA ALA A 243 -10.51 -9.46 11.07
C ALA A 243 -10.79 -10.09 12.43
N GLU A 244 -11.07 -11.40 12.44
CA GLU A 244 -11.41 -12.12 13.66
C GLU A 244 -10.24 -12.14 14.65
N PHE A 245 -9.01 -12.19 14.14
CA PHE A 245 -7.81 -12.18 14.98
C PHE A 245 -7.42 -10.80 15.52
N ALA A 246 -7.88 -9.70 14.91
CA ALA A 246 -7.45 -8.36 15.31
C ALA A 246 -7.57 -8.06 16.83
N PRO A 247 -8.74 -8.27 17.49
CA PRO A 247 -8.84 -8.00 18.93
C PRO A 247 -8.01 -8.95 19.80
N LEU A 248 -7.74 -10.18 19.33
CA LEU A 248 -6.93 -11.16 20.07
C LEU A 248 -5.44 -10.83 19.98
N ILE A 249 -4.97 -10.43 18.80
CA ILE A 249 -3.59 -9.98 18.58
C ILE A 249 -3.32 -8.74 19.44
N GLU A 250 -4.24 -7.76 19.47
CA GLU A 250 -4.11 -6.58 20.31
C GLU A 250 -4.00 -6.94 21.81
N GLU A 251 -4.76 -7.94 22.28
CA GLU A 251 -4.76 -8.35 23.69
C GLU A 251 -3.49 -9.13 24.09
N GLN A 252 -3.00 -10.02 23.23
CA GLN A 252 -2.04 -11.06 23.64
C GLN A 252 -0.96 -11.42 22.62
N GLY A 253 -0.92 -10.77 21.47
CA GLY A 253 -0.01 -11.06 20.37
C GLY A 253 -0.36 -12.31 19.58
N LEU A 254 0.27 -12.47 18.41
CA LEU A 254 0.00 -13.55 17.46
C LEU A 254 0.35 -14.92 18.04
N ASP A 255 1.53 -15.08 18.64
CA ASP A 255 2.01 -16.37 19.13
C ASP A 255 1.03 -17.04 20.10
N LYS A 256 0.53 -16.24 21.05
CA LYS A 256 -0.46 -16.69 22.04
C LYS A 256 -1.87 -16.81 21.46
N THR A 257 -2.22 -15.98 20.48
CA THR A 257 -3.47 -16.12 19.72
C THR A 257 -3.52 -17.47 19.01
N LEU A 258 -2.46 -17.85 18.31
CA LEU A 258 -2.36 -19.15 17.64
C LEU A 258 -2.43 -20.31 18.63
N ASP A 259 -1.85 -20.16 19.83
CA ASP A 259 -1.91 -21.21 20.87
C ASP A 259 -3.30 -21.39 21.48
N THR A 260 -4.11 -20.33 21.54
CA THR A 260 -5.33 -20.30 22.37
C THR A 260 -6.62 -20.28 21.57
N TYR A 261 -6.60 -19.81 20.33
CA TYR A 261 -7.81 -19.61 19.53
C TYR A 261 -8.51 -20.93 19.17
N SER A 262 -7.81 -21.86 18.50
CA SER A 262 -8.39 -23.14 18.06
C SER A 262 -7.36 -24.26 17.92
N ASP A 263 -7.80 -25.49 17.64
CA ASP A 263 -6.88 -26.58 17.27
C ASP A 263 -6.24 -26.29 15.90
N GLU A 264 -7.00 -25.65 15.01
CA GLU A 264 -6.60 -25.24 13.67
C GLU A 264 -5.51 -24.18 13.70
N SER A 265 -5.60 -23.18 14.58
CA SER A 265 -4.57 -22.15 14.72
C SER A 265 -3.27 -22.72 15.29
N ARG A 266 -3.36 -23.71 16.20
CA ARG A 266 -2.19 -24.45 16.70
C ARG A 266 -1.54 -25.26 15.59
N LEU A 267 -2.33 -25.92 14.75
CA LEU A 267 -1.83 -26.65 13.58
C LEU A 267 -1.15 -25.70 12.57
N ALA A 268 -1.73 -24.52 12.32
CA ALA A 268 -1.10 -23.52 11.47
C ALA A 268 0.26 -23.08 12.03
N LYS A 269 0.38 -22.85 13.35
CA LYS A 269 1.65 -22.55 14.02
C LYS A 269 2.70 -23.65 13.82
N GLU A 270 2.31 -24.93 13.98
CA GLU A 270 3.21 -26.06 13.74
C GLU A 270 3.76 -26.06 12.30
N LEU A 271 2.91 -25.76 11.31
CA LEU A 271 3.30 -25.68 9.90
C LEU A 271 4.18 -24.47 9.60
N LEU A 272 3.92 -23.31 10.22
CA LEU A 272 4.76 -22.11 10.08
C LEU A 272 6.18 -22.31 10.63
N LEU A 273 6.36 -23.21 11.60
CA LEU A 273 7.66 -23.61 12.17
C LEU A 273 8.35 -24.75 11.41
N SER A 274 7.72 -25.28 10.35
CA SER A 274 8.28 -26.37 9.55
C SER A 274 9.48 -25.93 8.71
N THR A 275 10.45 -26.84 8.52
CA THR A 275 11.53 -26.66 7.54
C THR A 275 11.05 -26.82 6.11
N SER A 276 9.91 -27.49 5.90
CA SER A 276 9.28 -27.57 4.58
C SER A 276 8.60 -26.24 4.27
N ARG A 277 9.03 -25.58 3.19
CA ARG A 277 8.43 -24.33 2.74
C ARG A 277 7.02 -24.52 2.18
N SER A 278 6.70 -25.72 1.70
CA SER A 278 5.33 -26.07 1.33
C SER A 278 4.43 -26.16 2.56
N ASP A 279 4.90 -26.73 3.67
CA ASP A 279 4.13 -26.73 4.92
C ASP A 279 3.91 -25.31 5.44
N GLN A 280 4.95 -24.48 5.43
CA GLN A 280 4.82 -23.06 5.75
C GLN A 280 3.74 -22.39 4.87
N ALA A 281 3.75 -22.64 3.56
CA ALA A 281 2.75 -22.09 2.63
C ALA A 281 1.33 -22.52 2.99
N ILE A 282 1.13 -23.80 3.36
CA ILE A 282 -0.17 -24.30 3.86
C ILE A 282 -0.54 -23.60 5.18
N GLY A 283 0.40 -23.42 6.10
CA GLY A 283 0.18 -22.68 7.35
C GLY A 283 -0.26 -21.23 7.11
N MET A 284 0.41 -20.51 6.20
CA MET A 284 0.02 -19.16 5.79
C MET A 284 -1.38 -19.16 5.13
N SER A 285 -1.66 -20.13 4.26
CA SER A 285 -2.99 -20.27 3.65
C SER A 285 -4.10 -20.50 4.67
N MET A 286 -3.85 -21.28 5.73
CA MET A 286 -4.84 -21.53 6.78
C MET A 286 -5.22 -20.26 7.56
N LEU A 287 -4.28 -19.34 7.75
CA LEU A 287 -4.53 -18.12 8.53
C LEU A 287 -5.29 -17.05 7.75
N SER A 288 -5.36 -17.11 6.42
CA SER A 288 -5.82 -15.98 5.62
C SER A 288 -7.26 -15.56 5.90
N ASP A 289 -8.16 -16.49 6.25
CA ASP A 289 -9.56 -16.18 6.56
C ASP A 289 -9.69 -15.46 7.92
N GLU A 290 -8.85 -15.79 8.89
CA GLU A 290 -8.90 -15.20 10.24
C GLU A 290 -8.40 -13.74 10.27
N PHE A 291 -7.58 -13.40 9.29
CA PHE A 291 -7.10 -12.04 9.04
C PHE A 291 -7.92 -11.28 7.99
N ASP A 292 -9.02 -11.87 7.50
CA ASP A 292 -9.82 -11.26 6.44
C ASP A 292 -10.33 -9.87 6.81
N ASP A 293 -9.92 -8.90 6.02
CA ASP A 293 -10.30 -7.50 6.14
C ASP A 293 -11.15 -7.02 4.96
N GLY A 294 -11.47 -7.93 4.03
CA GLY A 294 -12.19 -7.64 2.80
C GLY A 294 -11.31 -7.57 1.55
N GLY A 295 -9.98 -7.62 1.67
CA GLY A 295 -9.12 -7.81 0.48
C GLY A 295 -7.66 -7.38 0.57
N HIS A 296 -7.19 -6.72 1.64
CA HIS A 296 -5.76 -6.40 1.79
C HIS A 296 -4.97 -7.57 2.34
N THR A 297 -5.54 -8.33 3.27
CA THR A 297 -4.83 -9.44 3.89
C THR A 297 -4.99 -10.75 3.11
N VAL A 298 -3.91 -11.17 2.47
CA VAL A 298 -3.79 -12.44 1.76
C VAL A 298 -2.42 -13.04 2.06
N MET A 299 -2.38 -13.88 3.08
CA MET A 299 -1.15 -14.43 3.66
C MET A 299 -0.38 -15.35 2.70
N TYR A 300 -1.06 -15.91 1.69
CA TYR A 300 -0.49 -16.82 0.69
C TYR A 300 -0.34 -16.19 -0.70
N ILE A 301 -0.49 -14.86 -0.81
CA ILE A 301 -0.58 -14.15 -2.10
C ILE A 301 0.62 -14.40 -3.01
N ASP A 302 1.83 -14.51 -2.45
CA ASP A 302 3.03 -14.76 -3.22
C ASP A 302 2.97 -16.13 -3.92
N TYR A 303 2.59 -17.19 -3.21
CA TYR A 303 2.43 -18.52 -3.80
C TYR A 303 1.39 -18.53 -4.92
N ASN A 304 0.30 -17.78 -4.75
CA ASN A 304 -0.73 -17.64 -5.78
C ASN A 304 -0.21 -16.90 -7.02
N ASN A 305 0.34 -15.70 -6.85
CA ASN A 305 0.77 -14.85 -7.95
C ASN A 305 1.99 -15.44 -8.66
N SER A 306 2.99 -15.86 -7.89
CA SER A 306 4.21 -16.45 -8.41
C SER A 306 3.94 -17.83 -9.03
N GLY A 307 2.98 -18.60 -8.52
CA GLY A 307 2.53 -19.86 -9.14
C GLY A 307 2.02 -19.71 -10.57
N MET A 308 1.49 -18.52 -10.90
CA MET A 308 1.02 -18.19 -12.25
C MET A 308 2.16 -17.75 -13.17
N LEU A 309 3.19 -17.11 -12.60
CA LEU A 309 4.35 -16.59 -13.34
C LEU A 309 5.43 -17.65 -13.57
N TYR A 310 5.63 -18.53 -12.58
CA TYR A 310 6.68 -19.55 -12.53
C TYR A 310 6.11 -20.96 -12.27
N PRO A 311 5.17 -21.45 -13.11
CA PRO A 311 4.45 -22.71 -12.87
C PRO A 311 5.36 -23.95 -12.85
N GLU A 312 6.60 -23.85 -13.33
CA GLU A 312 7.60 -24.91 -13.32
C GLU A 312 8.37 -25.04 -11.99
N CYS A 313 8.23 -24.08 -11.07
CA CYS A 313 8.94 -24.12 -9.79
C CYS A 313 8.36 -25.19 -8.85
N GLU A 314 9.24 -25.98 -8.24
CA GLU A 314 8.86 -27.13 -7.43
C GLU A 314 7.97 -26.76 -6.24
N LEU A 315 8.30 -25.67 -5.53
CA LEU A 315 7.56 -25.21 -4.36
C LEU A 315 6.13 -24.78 -4.70
N LEU A 316 5.97 -24.00 -5.76
CA LEU A 316 4.68 -23.47 -6.19
C LEU A 316 3.78 -24.59 -6.71
N ASN A 317 4.35 -25.53 -7.47
CA ASN A 317 3.62 -26.69 -7.96
C ASN A 317 3.22 -27.66 -6.83
N ASP A 318 4.10 -27.88 -5.84
CA ASP A 318 3.76 -28.72 -4.67
C ASP A 318 2.62 -28.12 -3.85
N TRP A 319 2.69 -26.83 -3.52
CA TRP A 319 1.60 -26.12 -2.84
C TRP A 319 0.28 -26.23 -3.63
N LEU A 320 0.30 -25.98 -4.94
CA LEU A 320 -0.89 -26.10 -5.78
C LEU A 320 -1.45 -27.53 -5.81
N ILE A 321 -0.59 -28.56 -5.89
CA ILE A 321 -1.03 -29.96 -5.84
C ILE A 321 -1.72 -30.27 -4.51
N ARG A 322 -1.17 -29.79 -3.40
CA ARG A 322 -1.74 -30.01 -2.06
C ARG A 322 -3.10 -29.33 -1.90
N LEU A 323 -3.31 -28.15 -2.49
CA LEU A 323 -4.63 -27.50 -2.50
C LEU A 323 -5.64 -28.21 -3.43
N THR A 324 -5.18 -28.72 -4.57
CA THR A 324 -6.08 -29.35 -5.56
C THR A 324 -6.42 -30.81 -5.23
N ALA A 325 -5.55 -31.50 -4.49
CA ALA A 325 -5.73 -32.89 -4.07
C ALA A 325 -5.31 -33.08 -2.60
N PRO A 326 -5.98 -32.42 -1.63
CA PRO A 326 -5.56 -32.44 -0.24
C PRO A 326 -5.64 -33.85 0.34
N GLN A 327 -4.60 -34.22 1.08
CA GLN A 327 -4.41 -35.50 1.76
C GLN A 327 -4.48 -35.35 3.29
N THR A 328 -4.43 -34.13 3.81
CA THR A 328 -4.50 -33.83 5.25
C THR A 328 -5.61 -32.84 5.59
N ASP A 329 -5.96 -32.73 6.87
CA ASP A 329 -6.95 -31.75 7.34
C ASP A 329 -6.44 -30.31 7.15
N ALA A 330 -5.15 -30.07 7.42
CA ALA A 330 -4.50 -28.77 7.16
C ALA A 330 -4.62 -28.34 5.69
N GLU A 331 -4.37 -29.25 4.75
CA GLU A 331 -4.47 -28.95 3.32
C GLU A 331 -5.92 -28.69 2.89
N ASN A 332 -6.90 -29.36 3.53
CA ASN A 332 -8.31 -29.03 3.30
C ASN A 332 -8.64 -27.63 3.82
N MET A 333 -8.17 -27.26 5.01
CA MET A 333 -8.39 -25.92 5.58
C MET A 333 -7.74 -24.83 4.73
N ALA A 334 -6.49 -25.01 4.32
CA ALA A 334 -5.80 -24.11 3.40
C ALA A 334 -6.55 -23.97 2.07
N ARG A 335 -7.01 -25.09 1.49
CA ARG A 335 -7.82 -25.06 0.25
C ARG A 335 -9.11 -24.28 0.46
N ASP A 336 -9.80 -24.51 1.57
CA ASP A 336 -11.09 -23.89 1.83
C ASP A 336 -10.93 -22.36 2.00
N SER A 337 -9.88 -21.88 2.67
CA SER A 337 -9.55 -20.45 2.72
C SER A 337 -9.24 -19.86 1.33
N VAL A 338 -8.45 -20.57 0.51
CA VAL A 338 -8.19 -20.14 -0.87
C VAL A 338 -9.48 -20.08 -1.70
N ILE A 339 -10.37 -21.07 -1.55
CA ILE A 339 -11.68 -21.08 -2.21
C ILE A 339 -12.54 -19.91 -1.72
N ASN A 340 -12.56 -19.59 -0.42
CA ASN A 340 -13.33 -18.48 0.12
C ASN A 340 -12.92 -17.14 -0.50
N THR A 341 -11.62 -16.90 -0.66
CA THR A 341 -11.09 -15.73 -1.38
C THR A 341 -11.54 -15.71 -2.85
N LEU A 342 -11.47 -16.84 -3.54
CA LEU A 342 -11.95 -16.93 -4.93
C LEU A 342 -13.45 -16.69 -5.07
N LEU A 343 -14.26 -17.14 -4.10
CA LEU A 343 -15.71 -16.89 -4.07
C LEU A 343 -16.02 -15.40 -3.84
N LYS A 344 -15.21 -14.68 -3.05
CA LYS A 344 -15.32 -13.21 -2.93
C LYS A 344 -15.04 -12.53 -4.27
N ASN A 345 -13.97 -12.95 -4.96
CA ASN A 345 -13.65 -12.44 -6.29
C ASN A 345 -14.74 -12.77 -7.32
N GLU A 346 -15.38 -13.94 -7.23
CA GLU A 346 -16.52 -14.30 -8.08
C GLU A 346 -17.70 -13.34 -7.88
N LYS A 347 -18.06 -13.00 -6.63
CA LYS A 347 -19.13 -12.01 -6.34
C LYS A 347 -18.81 -10.63 -6.90
N MET A 348 -17.54 -10.23 -6.86
CA MET A 348 -17.08 -8.99 -7.49
C MET A 348 -17.24 -9.05 -9.01
N MET A 349 -16.85 -10.16 -9.63
CA MET A 349 -17.06 -10.38 -11.07
C MET A 349 -18.53 -10.36 -11.46
N GLU A 350 -19.42 -10.98 -10.65
CA GLU A 350 -20.88 -10.94 -10.85
C GLU A 350 -21.42 -9.50 -10.79
N THR A 351 -20.94 -8.70 -9.84
CA THR A 351 -21.33 -7.28 -9.72
C THR A 351 -20.89 -6.48 -10.95
N ASN A 352 -19.65 -6.70 -11.40
CA ASN A 352 -19.12 -6.12 -12.64
C ASN A 352 -19.88 -6.59 -13.89
N GLU A 353 -20.31 -7.85 -13.94
CA GLU A 353 -21.11 -8.37 -15.05
C GLU A 353 -22.51 -7.73 -15.07
N GLN A 354 -23.18 -7.62 -13.92
CA GLN A 354 -24.45 -6.90 -13.81
C GLN A 354 -24.32 -5.46 -14.31
N LYS A 355 -23.25 -4.76 -13.90
CA LYS A 355 -22.90 -3.43 -14.40
C LYS A 355 -22.77 -3.41 -15.92
N ASN A 356 -21.89 -4.24 -16.46
CA ASN A 356 -21.62 -4.28 -17.90
C ASN A 356 -22.89 -4.58 -18.71
N ASN A 357 -23.74 -5.50 -18.23
CA ASN A 357 -25.02 -5.82 -18.86
C ASN A 357 -26.02 -4.65 -18.82
N ALA A 358 -26.03 -3.87 -17.73
CA ALA A 358 -26.85 -2.66 -17.67
C ALA A 358 -26.36 -1.60 -18.66
N PHE A 359 -25.05 -1.33 -18.67
CA PHE A 359 -24.43 -0.35 -19.58
C PHE A 359 -24.50 -0.75 -21.07
N GLN A 360 -24.65 -2.03 -21.42
CA GLN A 360 -24.92 -2.45 -22.80
C GLN A 360 -26.22 -1.87 -23.38
N ASN A 361 -27.19 -1.52 -22.54
CA ASN A 361 -28.47 -0.96 -22.95
C ASN A 361 -28.51 0.58 -22.87
N ILE A 362 -27.42 1.20 -22.43
CA ILE A 362 -27.27 2.64 -22.27
C ILE A 362 -26.42 3.16 -23.44
N GLU A 363 -26.84 4.26 -24.07
CA GLU A 363 -26.02 4.92 -25.08
C GLU A 363 -24.85 5.62 -24.37
N LEU A 364 -23.66 5.01 -24.46
CA LEU A 364 -22.45 5.63 -23.93
C LEU A 364 -22.08 6.84 -24.76
N VAL A 365 -21.77 7.93 -24.06
CA VAL A 365 -21.17 9.11 -24.69
C VAL A 365 -19.69 8.83 -24.96
N ASN A 366 -19.00 8.19 -24.03
CA ASN A 366 -17.60 7.80 -24.20
C ASN A 366 -17.24 6.57 -23.35
N SER A 367 -16.19 5.87 -23.74
CA SER A 367 -15.60 4.77 -22.98
C SER A 367 -14.10 4.66 -23.22
N TRP A 368 -13.37 4.23 -22.19
CA TRP A 368 -11.92 4.05 -22.22
C TRP A 368 -11.56 2.66 -21.70
N ASN A 369 -10.34 2.21 -22.01
CA ASN A 369 -9.76 0.94 -21.53
C ASN A 369 -10.71 -0.26 -21.70
N ASP A 370 -11.19 -0.45 -22.94
CA ASP A 370 -12.12 -1.53 -23.30
C ASP A 370 -13.41 -1.56 -22.44
N GLY A 371 -13.87 -0.40 -21.98
CA GLY A 371 -15.11 -0.25 -21.20
C GLY A 371 -14.92 -0.34 -19.69
N GLN A 372 -13.68 -0.41 -19.19
CA GLN A 372 -13.41 -0.33 -17.75
C GLN A 372 -13.76 1.05 -17.17
N ILE A 373 -13.71 2.09 -18.00
CA ILE A 373 -14.14 3.45 -17.67
C ILE A 373 -15.23 3.84 -18.66
N CYS A 374 -16.38 4.28 -18.16
CA CYS A 374 -17.54 4.61 -18.97
C CYS A 374 -18.16 5.94 -18.54
N TYR A 375 -18.63 6.69 -19.53
CA TYR A 375 -19.39 7.91 -19.32
C TYR A 375 -20.70 7.88 -20.11
N ALA A 376 -21.83 8.06 -19.40
CA ALA A 376 -23.17 8.03 -19.97
C ALA A 376 -23.99 9.22 -19.46
N VAL A 377 -24.99 9.62 -20.25
CA VAL A 377 -25.89 10.74 -19.91
C VAL A 377 -27.33 10.35 -20.23
N GLU A 378 -28.24 10.56 -19.29
CA GLU A 378 -29.68 10.48 -19.51
C GLU A 378 -30.36 11.74 -18.96
N GLY A 379 -30.97 12.53 -19.85
CA GLY A 379 -31.58 13.81 -19.49
C GLY A 379 -30.55 14.82 -18.98
N ASP A 380 -30.71 15.26 -17.72
CA ASP A 380 -29.81 16.19 -17.02
C ASP A 380 -28.86 15.48 -16.04
N THR A 381 -28.76 14.15 -16.13
CA THR A 381 -27.97 13.32 -15.22
C THR A 381 -26.88 12.58 -15.97
N ALA A 382 -25.65 12.69 -15.50
CA ALA A 382 -24.50 11.97 -16.02
C ALA A 382 -24.02 10.92 -15.01
N VAL A 383 -23.50 9.80 -15.52
CA VAL A 383 -22.82 8.77 -14.73
C VAL A 383 -21.42 8.57 -15.28
N PHE A 384 -20.42 8.67 -14.41
CA PHE A 384 -19.04 8.27 -14.63
C PHE A 384 -18.75 7.01 -13.82
N SER A 385 -18.49 5.89 -14.49
CA SER A 385 -18.26 4.58 -13.86
C SER A 385 -16.85 4.09 -14.17
N PHE A 386 -16.17 3.58 -13.15
CA PHE A 386 -14.83 3.00 -13.28
C PHE A 386 -14.61 1.90 -12.23
N VAL A 387 -13.71 0.96 -12.50
CA VAL A 387 -13.52 -0.26 -11.66
C VAL A 387 -12.30 -0.21 -10.75
N GLN A 388 -11.41 0.76 -10.91
CA GLN A 388 -10.19 0.86 -10.10
C GLN A 388 -9.62 2.28 -10.11
N PHE A 389 -9.07 2.73 -8.99
CA PHE A 389 -8.38 4.01 -8.85
C PHE A 389 -6.95 3.90 -9.42
N PHE A 390 -6.83 3.92 -10.74
CA PHE A 390 -5.55 3.99 -11.44
C PHE A 390 -5.38 5.33 -12.17
N ASN A 391 -4.14 5.71 -12.45
CA ASN A 391 -3.81 7.03 -13.03
C ASN A 391 -4.51 7.27 -14.38
N ASP A 392 -4.87 6.21 -15.10
CA ASP A 392 -5.63 6.29 -16.36
C ASP A 392 -7.08 6.76 -16.20
N VAL A 393 -7.58 6.95 -14.96
CA VAL A 393 -8.90 7.51 -14.65
C VAL A 393 -8.92 9.04 -14.66
N ILE A 394 -7.78 9.70 -14.43
CA ILE A 394 -7.69 11.16 -14.21
C ILE A 394 -8.20 11.94 -15.42
N GLU A 395 -7.60 11.70 -16.61
CA GLU A 395 -8.00 12.39 -17.84
C GLU A 395 -9.47 12.11 -18.22
N PRO A 396 -9.95 10.84 -18.24
CA PRO A 396 -11.37 10.55 -18.46
C PRO A 396 -12.32 11.26 -17.49
N PHE A 397 -11.98 11.30 -16.20
CA PHE A 397 -12.82 11.95 -15.19
C PHE A 397 -12.94 13.45 -15.43
N LYS A 398 -11.80 14.13 -15.63
CA LYS A 398 -11.76 15.57 -15.95
C LYS A 398 -12.54 15.89 -17.22
N TRP A 399 -12.29 15.12 -18.28
CA TRP A 399 -13.02 15.24 -19.55
C TRP A 399 -14.53 15.10 -19.35
N SER A 400 -14.97 14.12 -18.56
CA SER A 400 -16.39 13.87 -18.28
C SER A 400 -17.05 15.02 -17.54
N LEU A 401 -16.37 15.64 -16.57
CA LEU A 401 -16.88 16.80 -15.84
C LEU A 401 -17.01 18.03 -16.75
N ASP A 402 -15.99 18.32 -17.56
CA ASP A 402 -16.01 19.42 -18.52
C ASP A 402 -17.13 19.23 -19.55
N HIS A 403 -17.23 18.03 -20.11
CA HIS A 403 -18.27 17.68 -21.06
C HIS A 403 -19.67 17.79 -20.44
N ALA A 404 -19.87 17.32 -19.20
CA ALA A 404 -21.13 17.45 -18.47
C ALA A 404 -21.54 18.93 -18.29
N LYS A 405 -20.58 19.79 -17.93
CA LYS A 405 -20.78 21.23 -17.70
C LYS A 405 -21.19 21.94 -18.99
N GLU A 406 -20.50 21.65 -20.10
CA GLU A 406 -20.81 22.21 -21.42
C GLU A 406 -22.19 21.80 -21.95
N HIS A 407 -22.66 20.61 -21.56
CA HIS A 407 -23.93 20.04 -22.02
C HIS A 407 -25.09 20.26 -21.03
N GLY A 408 -24.88 21.06 -19.99
CA GLY A 408 -25.94 21.50 -19.08
C GLY A 408 -26.46 20.42 -18.12
N VAL A 409 -25.64 19.38 -17.86
CA VAL A 409 -25.90 18.38 -16.82
C VAL A 409 -26.06 19.07 -15.46
N LYS A 410 -26.94 18.52 -14.62
CA LYS A 410 -27.25 19.01 -13.28
C LYS A 410 -26.87 18.03 -12.18
N ASN A 411 -26.95 16.74 -12.44
CA ASN A 411 -26.54 15.71 -11.51
C ASN A 411 -25.35 14.94 -12.09
N PHE A 412 -24.28 14.79 -11.32
CA PHE A 412 -23.10 14.05 -11.73
C PHE A 412 -22.86 12.91 -10.74
N ILE A 413 -22.98 11.68 -11.24
CA ILE A 413 -22.94 10.49 -10.42
C ILE A 413 -21.62 9.76 -10.68
N ILE A 414 -20.91 9.47 -9.61
CA ILE A 414 -19.67 8.69 -9.64
C ILE A 414 -20.01 7.26 -9.19
N ASP A 415 -19.91 6.31 -10.11
CA ASP A 415 -20.20 4.91 -9.85
C ASP A 415 -18.92 4.13 -9.53
N ILE A 416 -18.78 3.78 -8.24
CA ILE A 416 -17.72 2.94 -7.69
C ILE A 416 -18.28 1.63 -7.11
N SER A 417 -19.49 1.23 -7.54
CA SER A 417 -20.20 0.06 -7.02
C SER A 417 -19.47 -1.26 -7.28
N ALA A 418 -18.56 -1.32 -8.23
CA ALA A 418 -17.76 -2.49 -8.54
C ALA A 418 -16.24 -2.20 -8.49
N ASN A 419 -15.85 -1.20 -7.68
CA ASN A 419 -14.49 -0.69 -7.59
C ASN A 419 -13.77 -1.20 -6.32
N THR A 420 -12.61 -1.82 -6.48
CA THR A 420 -11.85 -2.44 -5.37
C THR A 420 -10.84 -1.52 -4.69
N GLY A 421 -10.81 -0.24 -5.05
CA GLY A 421 -9.84 0.74 -4.57
C GLY A 421 -8.72 0.98 -5.57
N GLY A 422 -7.50 1.20 -5.07
CA GLY A 422 -6.34 1.54 -5.91
C GLY A 422 -5.52 2.64 -5.26
N SER A 423 -5.08 3.61 -6.05
CA SER A 423 -4.19 4.69 -5.65
C SER A 423 -4.91 5.78 -4.85
N THR A 424 -4.29 6.22 -3.75
CA THR A 424 -4.70 7.40 -2.98
C THR A 424 -4.49 8.69 -3.77
N ALA A 425 -3.59 8.72 -4.76
CA ALA A 425 -3.38 9.85 -5.67
C ALA A 425 -4.67 10.20 -6.44
N VAL A 426 -5.24 9.18 -7.09
CA VAL A 426 -6.47 9.32 -7.89
C VAL A 426 -7.65 9.71 -7.00
N LEU A 427 -7.74 9.08 -5.83
CA LEU A 427 -8.74 9.45 -4.83
C LEU A 427 -8.62 10.93 -4.42
N SER A 428 -7.41 11.41 -4.16
CA SER A 428 -7.15 12.79 -3.73
C SER A 428 -7.58 13.78 -4.81
N TYR A 429 -7.20 13.54 -6.07
CA TYR A 429 -7.65 14.36 -7.20
C TYR A 429 -9.19 14.43 -7.28
N MET A 430 -9.86 13.28 -7.22
CA MET A 430 -11.32 13.23 -7.32
C MET A 430 -12.01 13.89 -6.12
N THR A 431 -11.46 13.74 -4.92
CA THR A 431 -12.05 14.30 -3.69
C THR A 431 -11.86 15.80 -3.59
N ALA A 432 -10.73 16.36 -4.03
CA ALA A 432 -10.54 17.81 -4.13
C ALA A 432 -11.60 18.48 -5.03
N ILE A 433 -11.93 17.85 -6.18
CA ILE A 433 -13.03 18.32 -7.05
C ILE A 433 -14.37 18.31 -6.31
N LEU A 434 -14.63 17.27 -5.50
CA LEU A 434 -15.86 17.16 -4.71
C LEU A 434 -15.89 18.21 -3.58
N GLU A 435 -14.78 18.46 -2.90
CA GLU A 435 -14.65 19.50 -1.87
C GLU A 435 -14.96 20.89 -2.43
N ASN A 436 -14.43 21.20 -3.61
CA ASN A 436 -14.69 22.45 -4.32
C ASN A 436 -16.17 22.65 -4.70
N SER A 437 -16.97 21.57 -4.72
CA SER A 437 -18.41 21.65 -4.99
C SER A 437 -19.27 21.98 -3.77
N VAL A 438 -18.77 21.73 -2.55
CA VAL A 438 -19.51 21.92 -1.29
C VAL A 438 -18.91 22.95 -0.35
N GLY A 439 -17.64 23.31 -0.56
CA GLY A 439 -16.83 24.15 0.31
C GLY A 439 -16.36 25.45 -0.33
N THR A 440 -15.30 26.02 0.25
CA THR A 440 -14.53 27.09 -0.41
C THR A 440 -13.55 26.42 -1.35
N PRO A 441 -13.53 26.76 -2.65
CA PRO A 441 -12.61 26.16 -3.58
C PRO A 441 -11.15 26.32 -3.14
N ASP A 442 -10.40 25.23 -3.19
CA ASP A 442 -8.99 25.14 -2.89
C ASP A 442 -8.30 24.20 -3.89
N ASP A 443 -6.97 24.24 -3.92
CA ASP A 443 -6.08 23.37 -4.72
C ASP A 443 -5.48 22.26 -3.84
N ARG A 444 -6.02 22.10 -2.63
CA ARG A 444 -5.51 21.20 -1.61
C ARG A 444 -6.61 20.33 -1.04
N THR A 445 -6.29 19.06 -0.85
CA THR A 445 -7.11 18.12 -0.06
C THR A 445 -6.24 17.46 1.00
N ASN A 446 -6.84 16.62 1.84
CA ASN A 446 -6.10 15.82 2.81
C ASN A 446 -6.68 14.43 3.01
N ILE A 447 -5.81 13.52 3.42
CA ILE A 447 -6.17 12.18 3.90
C ILE A 447 -5.79 12.07 5.38
N ARG A 448 -6.77 11.68 6.21
CA ARG A 448 -6.56 11.41 7.64
C ARG A 448 -6.37 9.92 7.91
N MET A 449 -5.40 9.63 8.76
CA MET A 449 -5.00 8.27 9.15
C MET A 449 -4.78 8.18 10.66
N LEU A 450 -4.91 6.98 11.21
CA LEU A 450 -4.46 6.57 12.53
C LEU A 450 -3.25 5.64 12.34
N SER A 451 -2.13 5.97 12.98
CA SER A 451 -1.00 5.05 13.11
C SER A 451 -1.32 4.01 14.18
N THR A 452 -1.40 2.74 13.82
CA THR A 452 -1.62 1.66 14.82
C THR A 452 -0.37 1.37 15.64
N VAL A 453 0.81 1.85 15.22
CA VAL A 453 2.07 1.70 15.95
C VAL A 453 2.10 2.57 17.21
N THR A 454 1.68 3.83 17.10
CA THR A 454 1.76 4.81 18.20
C THR A 454 0.39 5.24 18.74
N GLY A 455 -0.68 5.02 17.98
CA GLY A 455 -2.00 5.56 18.23
C GLY A 455 -2.09 7.08 17.99
N SER A 456 -1.21 7.65 17.17
CA SER A 456 -1.25 9.06 16.76
C SER A 456 -2.07 9.23 15.47
N TYR A 457 -2.77 10.35 15.33
CA TYR A 457 -3.45 10.68 14.07
C TYR A 457 -2.49 11.43 13.14
N VAL A 458 -2.55 11.11 11.86
CA VAL A 458 -1.71 11.68 10.81
C VAL A 458 -2.61 12.32 9.76
N THR A 459 -2.25 13.50 9.30
CA THR A 459 -2.88 14.17 8.16
C THR A 459 -1.83 14.32 7.06
N GLN A 460 -2.12 13.77 5.89
CA GLN A 460 -1.36 14.00 4.66
C GLN A 460 -2.07 15.09 3.89
N ASP A 461 -1.49 16.29 3.87
CA ASP A 461 -1.95 17.38 2.99
C ASP A 461 -1.37 17.20 1.59
N ILE A 462 -2.16 17.49 0.55
CA ILE A 462 -1.80 17.19 -0.84
C ILE A 462 -2.20 18.39 -1.70
N ASP A 463 -1.22 19.01 -2.36
CA ASP A 463 -1.46 20.01 -3.41
C ASP A 463 -1.75 19.27 -4.73
N ILE A 464 -2.74 19.74 -5.49
CA ILE A 464 -3.28 19.06 -6.68
C ILE A 464 -3.36 20.03 -7.85
N ASP A 465 -2.80 19.61 -8.99
CA ASP A 465 -3.02 20.24 -10.29
C ASP A 465 -4.39 19.78 -10.80
N LEU A 466 -5.42 20.60 -10.55
CA LEU A 466 -6.82 20.31 -10.80
C LEU A 466 -7.22 20.56 -12.26
N ASP A 467 -6.49 21.44 -12.96
CA ASP A 467 -6.76 21.73 -14.37
C ASP A 467 -5.93 20.92 -15.36
N LEU A 468 -4.94 20.18 -14.84
CA LEU A 468 -4.02 19.26 -15.51
C LEU A 468 -3.10 19.97 -16.52
N ASP A 469 -2.67 21.19 -16.22
CA ASP A 469 -1.74 21.95 -17.08
C ASP A 469 -0.25 21.74 -16.75
N GLY A 470 0.03 21.06 -15.63
CA GLY A 470 1.36 20.72 -15.13
C GLY A 470 1.98 21.75 -14.20
N ASP A 471 1.29 22.87 -13.92
CA ASP A 471 1.67 23.88 -12.94
C ASP A 471 0.74 23.76 -11.70
N PHE A 472 1.31 23.89 -10.50
CA PHE A 472 0.55 23.87 -9.23
C PHE A 472 0.36 25.30 -8.76
N ASP A 473 -0.80 25.92 -9.03
CA ASP A 473 -1.01 27.34 -8.78
C ASP A 473 -2.46 27.76 -8.45
N ASP A 474 -2.70 29.07 -8.34
CA ASP A 474 -4.01 29.58 -7.95
C ASP A 474 -5.11 29.35 -9.02
N ASP A 475 -4.75 28.98 -10.25
CA ASP A 475 -5.72 28.66 -11.31
C ASP A 475 -6.42 27.31 -11.06
N ASP A 476 -5.78 26.39 -10.33
CA ASP A 476 -6.37 25.13 -9.86
C ASP A 476 -7.63 25.37 -9.03
N LYS A 477 -7.61 26.40 -8.18
CA LYS A 477 -8.77 26.81 -7.37
C LYS A 477 -9.99 27.25 -8.20
N ASN A 478 -9.79 27.56 -9.48
CA ASN A 478 -10.87 27.94 -10.40
C ASN A 478 -11.60 26.71 -10.99
N VAL A 479 -11.09 25.50 -10.78
CA VAL A 479 -11.72 24.25 -11.22
C VAL A 479 -12.90 23.90 -10.31
N VAL A 480 -14.06 24.44 -10.69
CA VAL A 480 -15.32 24.26 -9.96
C VAL A 480 -16.44 23.80 -10.89
N TYR A 481 -17.20 22.82 -10.40
CA TYR A 481 -18.36 22.24 -11.06
C TYR A 481 -19.62 22.39 -10.19
N ASP A 482 -20.62 23.08 -10.74
CA ASP A 482 -21.93 23.29 -10.10
C ASP A 482 -22.88 22.13 -10.44
N PHE A 483 -22.56 20.94 -9.92
CA PHE A 483 -23.39 19.74 -10.02
C PHE A 483 -23.92 19.33 -8.65
N ASN A 484 -25.09 18.70 -8.64
CA ASN A 484 -25.47 17.82 -7.55
C ASN A 484 -24.68 16.52 -7.68
N PHE A 485 -23.65 16.34 -6.86
CA PHE A 485 -22.86 15.11 -6.88
C PHE A 485 -23.57 13.98 -6.14
N GLY A 486 -23.45 12.77 -6.68
CA GLY A 486 -23.82 11.52 -6.00
C GLY A 486 -22.75 10.45 -6.20
N VAL A 487 -22.62 9.54 -5.24
CA VAL A 487 -21.70 8.39 -5.33
C VAL A 487 -22.49 7.10 -5.16
N VAL A 488 -22.32 6.15 -6.09
CA VAL A 488 -22.95 4.83 -6.02
C VAL A 488 -21.95 3.82 -5.49
N THR A 489 -22.34 3.10 -4.44
CA THR A 489 -21.49 2.10 -3.77
C THR A 489 -22.16 0.72 -3.70
N SER A 490 -21.36 -0.31 -3.44
CA SER A 490 -21.85 -1.61 -3.01
C SER A 490 -20.89 -2.24 -1.98
N LYS A 491 -21.17 -3.46 -1.51
CA LYS A 491 -20.22 -4.23 -0.70
C LYS A 491 -18.87 -4.49 -1.38
N MET A 492 -18.77 -4.29 -2.70
CA MET A 492 -17.52 -4.42 -3.44
C MET A 492 -16.69 -3.12 -3.46
N SER A 493 -17.28 -1.98 -3.06
CA SER A 493 -16.57 -0.69 -2.94
C SER A 493 -15.57 -0.76 -1.77
N PHE A 494 -14.32 -1.12 -2.04
CA PHE A 494 -13.28 -1.45 -1.05
C PHE A 494 -12.09 -0.47 -1.11
N SER A 495 -11.31 -0.35 -0.01
CA SER A 495 -10.07 0.46 0.04
C SER A 495 -10.32 1.92 -0.38
N CYS A 496 -9.62 2.48 -1.38
CA CYS A 496 -9.86 3.85 -1.84
C CYS A 496 -11.31 4.11 -2.30
N ALA A 497 -12.04 3.11 -2.82
CA ALA A 497 -13.47 3.26 -3.13
C ALA A 497 -14.31 3.39 -1.86
N ASN A 498 -13.94 2.65 -0.82
CA ASN A 498 -14.55 2.80 0.50
C ASN A 498 -14.24 4.16 1.12
N LEU A 499 -12.99 4.61 1.05
CA LEU A 499 -12.58 5.92 1.56
C LEU A 499 -13.28 7.05 0.81
N MET A 500 -13.43 6.96 -0.53
CA MET A 500 -14.23 7.92 -1.30
C MET A 500 -15.65 8.03 -0.77
N ALA A 501 -16.30 6.90 -0.45
CA ALA A 501 -17.65 6.89 0.10
C ALA A 501 -17.71 7.55 1.49
N VAL A 502 -16.73 7.29 2.35
CA VAL A 502 -16.62 7.92 3.68
C VAL A 502 -16.41 9.42 3.56
N MET A 503 -15.46 9.86 2.74
CA MET A 503 -15.17 11.28 2.48
C MET A 503 -16.37 12.00 1.87
N ALA A 504 -17.04 11.39 0.88
CA ALA A 504 -18.27 11.92 0.32
C ALA A 504 -19.37 12.08 1.38
N LYS A 505 -19.48 11.14 2.34
CA LYS A 505 -20.44 11.25 3.44
C LYS A 505 -20.12 12.44 4.35
N ASP A 506 -18.86 12.60 4.71
CA ASP A 506 -18.38 13.70 5.56
C ASP A 506 -18.61 15.07 4.91
N MET A 507 -18.46 15.13 3.58
CA MET A 507 -18.77 16.30 2.73
C MET A 507 -20.28 16.55 2.57
N GLY A 508 -21.12 15.60 3.00
CA GLY A 508 -22.56 15.67 2.81
C GLY A 508 -23.01 15.45 1.36
N ILE A 509 -22.25 14.71 0.57
CA ILE A 509 -22.61 14.27 -0.78
C ILE A 509 -23.55 13.05 -0.69
N CYS A 510 -24.47 12.94 -1.64
CA CYS A 510 -25.47 11.87 -1.66
C CYS A 510 -24.82 10.51 -1.92
N LEU A 511 -25.04 9.54 -1.02
CA LEU A 511 -24.63 8.14 -1.23
C LEU A 511 -25.82 7.26 -1.62
N LEU A 512 -25.65 6.44 -2.66
CA LEU A 512 -26.67 5.57 -3.24
C LEU A 512 -26.13 4.13 -3.33
N GLY A 513 -27.01 3.12 -3.34
CA GLY A 513 -26.58 1.73 -3.57
C GLY A 513 -26.69 0.89 -2.31
N GLU A 514 -25.61 0.22 -1.92
CA GLU A 514 -25.47 -0.50 -0.65
C GLU A 514 -24.26 0.04 0.12
N GLN A 515 -24.29 -0.07 1.46
CA GLN A 515 -23.15 0.28 2.32
C GLN A 515 -21.84 -0.31 1.78
N SER A 516 -20.82 0.54 1.65
CA SER A 516 -19.52 0.18 1.07
C SER A 516 -18.82 -0.99 1.79
N GLY A 517 -17.87 -1.61 1.09
CA GLY A 517 -17.20 -2.85 1.46
C GLY A 517 -16.23 -2.75 2.62
N GLY A 518 -15.73 -1.56 2.97
CA GLY A 518 -14.71 -1.35 4.01
C GLY A 518 -13.28 -1.39 3.48
N GLY A 519 -12.35 -1.78 4.35
CA GLY A 519 -10.91 -1.66 4.09
C GLY A 519 -10.45 -0.27 4.52
N SER A 520 -9.99 -0.17 5.77
CA SER A 520 -9.41 1.06 6.30
C SER A 520 -7.90 1.08 6.30
N CYS A 521 -7.20 -0.04 6.18
CA CYS A 521 -5.74 -0.01 6.28
C CYS A 521 -5.09 0.23 4.92
N THR A 522 -3.89 0.81 4.88
CA THR A 522 -3.06 0.75 3.68
C THR A 522 -2.62 -0.69 3.44
N LEU A 523 -2.50 -1.10 2.17
CA LEU A 523 -1.94 -2.40 1.84
C LEU A 523 -0.46 -2.46 2.25
N ALA A 524 -0.08 -3.43 3.07
CA ALA A 524 1.32 -3.73 3.38
C ALA A 524 1.76 -5.01 2.66
N ILE A 525 2.96 -4.99 2.09
CA ILE A 525 3.61 -6.13 1.41
C ILE A 525 4.87 -6.48 2.20
N PHE A 526 4.70 -7.39 3.15
CA PHE A 526 5.76 -7.86 4.03
C PHE A 526 6.58 -8.99 3.40
N SER A 527 7.79 -9.18 3.91
CA SER A 527 8.78 -10.06 3.30
C SER A 527 9.02 -11.35 4.07
N ASP A 528 9.33 -12.42 3.34
CA ASP A 528 9.91 -13.66 3.88
C ASP A 528 11.44 -13.57 3.84
N PRO A 529 12.16 -14.03 4.88
CA PRO A 529 13.62 -14.19 4.90
C PRO A 529 14.27 -14.84 3.68
N LEU A 530 13.52 -15.65 2.92
CA LEU A 530 13.99 -16.30 1.70
C LEU A 530 13.52 -15.62 0.40
N GLY A 531 13.03 -14.38 0.48
CA GLY A 531 12.69 -13.55 -0.67
C GLY A 531 11.26 -13.69 -1.19
N GLY A 532 10.42 -14.47 -0.51
CA GLY A 532 8.97 -14.46 -0.72
C GLY A 532 8.30 -13.24 -0.10
N PHE A 533 6.98 -13.13 -0.23
CA PHE A 533 6.20 -12.05 0.39
C PHE A 533 4.80 -12.46 0.83
N TYR A 534 4.13 -11.61 1.59
CA TYR A 534 2.72 -11.75 1.95
C TYR A 534 2.08 -10.37 2.11
N CYS A 535 0.76 -10.29 1.91
CA CYS A 535 0.02 -9.03 2.05
C CYS A 535 -0.81 -9.03 3.32
N MET A 536 -0.81 -7.91 4.04
CA MET A 536 -1.65 -7.67 5.22
C MET A 536 -2.13 -6.21 5.26
N SER A 537 -3.14 -5.95 6.08
CA SER A 537 -3.46 -4.58 6.52
C SER A 537 -2.25 -3.95 7.23
N GLY A 538 -1.73 -2.85 6.70
CA GLY A 538 -0.60 -2.09 7.24
C GLY A 538 -0.99 -1.12 8.35
N SER A 539 0.02 -0.48 8.96
CA SER A 539 -0.15 0.33 10.16
C SER A 539 -0.77 1.71 9.96
N LYS A 540 -0.99 2.15 8.72
CA LYS A 540 -1.74 3.37 8.40
C LYS A 540 -3.20 3.02 8.20
N LYS A 541 -4.04 3.35 9.18
CA LYS A 541 -5.48 3.12 9.14
C LYS A 541 -6.23 4.41 8.77
N LEU A 542 -6.81 4.45 7.58
CA LEU A 542 -7.70 5.49 7.07
C LEU A 542 -8.89 5.72 8.03
N VAL A 543 -9.14 6.99 8.34
CA VAL A 543 -10.24 7.41 9.22
C VAL A 543 -11.04 8.54 8.58
N SER A 544 -12.30 8.65 8.98
CA SER A 544 -13.17 9.78 8.64
C SER A 544 -12.71 11.09 9.30
N ALA A 545 -13.34 12.21 8.92
CA ALA A 545 -13.05 13.53 9.47
C ALA A 545 -13.26 13.64 11.00
N ASP A 546 -14.14 12.80 11.58
CA ASP A 546 -14.36 12.73 13.03
C ASP A 546 -13.50 11.66 13.73
N ASN A 547 -12.50 11.12 13.02
CA ASN A 547 -11.58 10.08 13.46
C ASN A 547 -12.23 8.70 13.68
N THR A 548 -13.41 8.43 13.12
CA THR A 548 -14.01 7.09 13.11
C THR A 548 -13.34 6.20 12.06
N ASP A 549 -13.10 4.93 12.43
CA ASP A 549 -12.53 3.89 11.56
C ASP A 549 -13.39 3.70 10.29
N ALA A 550 -12.75 3.80 9.12
CA ALA A 550 -13.41 3.63 7.83
C ALA A 550 -13.78 2.17 7.51
N ASP A 551 -13.35 1.19 8.33
CA ASP A 551 -13.42 -0.24 7.96
C ASP A 551 -14.85 -0.76 7.84
N PHE A 552 -15.80 -0.17 8.57
CA PHE A 552 -17.20 -0.55 8.45
C PHE A 552 -17.84 -0.08 7.14
N GLY A 553 -17.20 0.86 6.45
CA GLY A 553 -17.73 1.53 5.27
C GLY A 553 -18.85 2.53 5.55
N ALA A 554 -19.24 3.25 4.51
CA ALA A 554 -20.18 4.35 4.59
C ALA A 554 -21.62 3.87 4.35
N ALA A 555 -22.54 4.29 5.22
CA ALA A 555 -23.96 4.03 5.05
C ALA A 555 -24.56 4.93 3.95
N VAL A 556 -25.36 4.31 3.07
CA VAL A 556 -26.03 5.00 1.96
C VAL A 556 -27.23 5.82 2.44
N ASP A 557 -27.54 6.90 1.72
CA ASP A 557 -28.77 7.68 1.92
C ASP A 557 -29.98 6.99 1.28
N HIS A 558 -29.74 6.23 0.21
CA HIS A 558 -30.75 5.42 -0.47
C HIS A 558 -30.24 3.99 -0.71
N GLU A 559 -30.88 3.01 -0.06
CA GLU A 559 -30.61 1.58 -0.26
C GLU A 559 -31.27 1.09 -1.54
N LEU A 560 -30.47 0.57 -2.46
CA LEU A 560 -30.89 0.15 -3.81
C LEU A 560 -30.57 -1.32 -4.12
N ALA A 561 -29.75 -1.99 -3.31
CA ALA A 561 -29.47 -3.41 -3.52
C ALA A 561 -30.64 -4.25 -3.02
N GLU A 562 -31.19 -5.10 -3.90
CA GLU A 562 -32.28 -5.99 -3.53
C GLU A 562 -31.76 -7.41 -3.28
N LYS A 563 -31.96 -7.91 -2.05
CA LYS A 563 -31.53 -9.25 -1.65
C LYS A 563 -32.68 -10.24 -1.75
N THR A 564 -32.46 -11.33 -2.47
CA THR A 564 -33.43 -12.42 -2.63
C THR A 564 -32.78 -13.77 -2.37
N MET A 565 -33.58 -14.76 -1.94
CA MET A 565 -33.09 -16.12 -1.74
C MET A 565 -33.45 -16.98 -2.95
N VAL A 566 -32.44 -17.52 -3.65
CA VAL A 566 -32.60 -18.46 -4.75
C VAL A 566 -31.93 -19.77 -4.36
N ASP A 567 -32.71 -20.85 -4.23
CA ASP A 567 -32.24 -22.18 -3.83
C ASP A 567 -31.38 -22.18 -2.55
N GLY A 568 -31.72 -21.32 -1.58
CA GLY A 568 -30.99 -21.20 -0.31
C GLY A 568 -29.71 -20.35 -0.38
N THR A 569 -29.39 -19.78 -1.53
CA THR A 569 -28.29 -18.81 -1.71
C THR A 569 -28.87 -17.40 -1.77
N GLU A 570 -28.27 -16.46 -1.06
CA GLU A 570 -28.59 -15.03 -1.21
C GLU A 570 -28.04 -14.52 -2.54
N VAL A 571 -28.90 -13.91 -3.34
CA VAL A 571 -28.56 -13.25 -4.60
C VAL A 571 -28.90 -11.78 -4.44
N THR A 572 -27.93 -10.92 -4.73
CA THR A 572 -28.11 -9.47 -4.69
C THR A 572 -28.30 -8.94 -6.11
N ASP A 573 -29.43 -8.29 -6.34
CA ASP A 573 -29.77 -7.60 -7.59
C ASP A 573 -29.36 -6.13 -7.48
N TYR A 574 -28.41 -5.75 -8.33
CA TYR A 574 -27.89 -4.39 -8.44
C TYR A 574 -28.46 -3.62 -9.62
N SER A 575 -29.48 -4.13 -10.32
CA SER A 575 -30.03 -3.49 -11.52
C SER A 575 -30.47 -2.04 -11.30
N LYS A 576 -30.96 -1.70 -10.10
CA LYS A 576 -31.35 -0.33 -9.72
C LYS A 576 -30.18 0.65 -9.61
N LEU A 577 -28.96 0.17 -9.41
CA LEU A 577 -27.75 1.01 -9.37
C LEU A 577 -27.41 1.59 -10.74
N TYR A 578 -28.09 1.13 -11.80
CA TYR A 578 -27.80 1.50 -13.19
C TYR A 578 -29.00 2.13 -13.92
N ASP A 579 -30.05 2.51 -13.18
CA ASP A 579 -31.16 3.32 -13.70
C ASP A 579 -30.82 4.81 -13.54
N ILE A 580 -30.18 5.39 -14.55
CA ILE A 580 -29.64 6.77 -14.52
C ILE A 580 -30.73 7.78 -14.19
N ALA A 581 -31.93 7.63 -14.77
CA ALA A 581 -33.05 8.51 -14.49
C ALA A 581 -33.46 8.47 -13.01
N SER A 582 -33.62 7.28 -12.43
CA SER A 582 -33.97 7.10 -11.03
C SER A 582 -32.90 7.64 -10.09
N LEU A 583 -31.62 7.40 -10.38
CA LEU A 583 -30.52 7.94 -9.56
C LEU A 583 -30.53 9.48 -9.57
N GLY A 584 -30.73 10.08 -10.75
CA GLY A 584 -30.85 11.53 -10.88
C GLY A 584 -32.01 12.13 -10.09
N GLU A 585 -33.14 11.41 -9.98
CA GLU A 585 -34.25 11.80 -9.11
C GLU A 585 -33.86 11.79 -7.63
N MET A 586 -33.23 10.72 -7.15
CA MET A 586 -32.81 10.60 -5.74
C MET A 586 -31.79 11.67 -5.35
N VAL A 587 -30.81 11.94 -6.22
CA VAL A 587 -29.83 13.01 -6.00
C VAL A 587 -30.53 14.38 -5.90
N ARG A 588 -31.46 14.69 -6.80
CA ARG A 588 -32.24 15.95 -6.72
C ARG A 588 -33.03 16.05 -5.42
N GLU A 589 -33.70 14.97 -5.01
CA GLU A 589 -34.48 14.94 -3.77
C GLU A 589 -33.61 15.20 -2.53
N PHE A 590 -32.42 14.59 -2.49
CA PHE A 590 -31.45 14.77 -1.41
C PHE A 590 -31.03 16.25 -1.25
N TYR A 591 -30.63 16.92 -2.33
CA TYR A 591 -30.22 18.33 -2.26
C TYR A 591 -31.40 19.30 -2.10
N ALA A 592 -32.59 18.96 -2.61
CA ALA A 592 -33.81 19.73 -2.38
C ALA A 592 -34.19 19.72 -0.88
N ALA A 593 -33.98 18.60 -0.18
CA ALA A 593 -34.25 18.50 1.26
C ALA A 593 -33.29 19.34 2.12
N LYS A 594 -32.06 19.56 1.65
CA LYS A 594 -31.04 20.39 2.33
C LYS A 594 -31.21 21.89 2.13
N SER A 595 -31.97 22.30 1.11
CA SER A 595 -32.20 23.72 0.83
C SER A 595 -33.06 24.38 1.94
N PRO A 596 -32.62 25.50 2.55
CA PRO A 596 -33.26 26.10 3.73
C PRO A 596 -34.68 26.65 3.52
N GLU A 597 -35.26 26.57 2.32
CA GLU A 597 -36.63 27.02 2.06
C GLU A 597 -37.72 26.06 2.60
N SER A 598 -37.41 24.83 3.02
CA SER A 598 -38.42 23.86 3.47
C SER A 598 -38.75 23.89 4.98
N SER A 599 -38.10 24.75 5.78
CA SER A 599 -38.30 24.79 7.25
C SER A 599 -38.37 26.19 7.88
N ALA A 600 -39.11 27.12 7.27
CA ALA A 600 -39.45 28.39 7.93
C ALA A 600 -40.84 28.31 8.63
N PRO A 601 -40.92 28.21 9.98
CA PRO A 601 -42.11 28.65 10.69
C PRO A 601 -42.16 30.19 10.63
N ALA A 602 -43.32 30.72 10.23
CA ALA A 602 -43.58 32.14 10.13
C ALA A 602 -43.31 32.87 11.47
N ILE A 603 -42.27 33.70 11.50
CA ILE A 603 -42.05 34.65 12.61
C ILE A 603 -41.84 36.06 12.07
N SER A 604 -42.65 36.94 12.65
CA SER A 604 -42.82 38.36 12.37
C SER A 604 -41.55 39.18 12.58
N SER A 605 -41.39 40.15 11.69
CA SER A 605 -40.43 41.24 11.75
C SER A 605 -40.44 42.02 13.07
N SER A 606 -39.26 42.19 13.66
CA SER A 606 -38.96 43.40 14.43
C SER A 606 -37.48 43.77 14.27
N SER A 607 -37.29 45.05 14.02
CA SER A 607 -36.05 45.73 13.63
C SER A 607 -35.21 46.17 14.83
N ALA A 608 -33.90 45.96 14.77
CA ALA A 608 -32.79 46.77 15.30
C ALA A 608 -31.51 46.07 14.82
N GLY A 609 -30.54 46.66 14.11
CA GLY A 609 -30.02 48.01 14.18
C GLY A 609 -28.86 48.04 15.18
N GLU A 610 -27.62 47.78 14.76
CA GLU A 610 -26.42 48.53 15.17
C GLU A 610 -25.10 48.01 14.56
N ASN A 611 -24.20 48.96 14.36
CA ASN A 611 -22.89 48.95 13.69
C ASN A 611 -21.78 48.20 14.45
N ARG A 612 -20.76 47.72 13.72
CA ARG A 612 -19.30 47.84 14.02
C ARG A 612 -18.50 47.25 12.85
N SER A 613 -17.84 48.09 12.04
CA SER A 613 -16.47 48.62 12.16
C SER A 613 -15.38 47.58 11.86
N GLU A 614 -14.80 47.77 10.68
CA GLU A 614 -13.57 47.20 10.14
C GLU A 614 -12.37 47.38 11.08
N SER A 615 -11.48 46.39 11.09
CA SER A 615 -10.05 46.63 11.30
C SER A 615 -9.25 45.61 10.48
N GLU A 616 -8.66 46.11 9.40
CA GLU A 616 -7.59 45.49 8.63
C GLU A 616 -6.37 45.24 9.51
N SER A 617 -5.70 44.10 9.33
CA SER A 617 -4.29 43.96 9.67
C SER A 617 -3.56 43.17 8.57
N GLN A 618 -2.79 43.92 7.79
CA GLN A 618 -1.76 43.43 6.89
C GLN A 618 -0.58 42.82 7.66
N ALA A 619 -0.17 41.62 7.26
CA ALA A 619 1.18 41.08 7.36
C ALA A 619 1.23 39.98 6.28
N GLY A 620 2.18 39.86 5.37
CA GLY A 620 3.57 40.30 5.34
C GLY A 620 4.31 39.16 4.64
N SER A 621 4.27 39.17 3.31
CA SER A 621 4.79 38.12 2.43
C SER A 621 6.32 37.98 2.50
N SER A 622 6.80 36.74 2.62
CA SER A 622 8.17 36.37 2.23
C SER A 622 8.11 35.13 1.35
N GLN A 623 8.18 35.34 0.04
CA GLN A 623 8.43 34.31 -0.96
C GLN A 623 9.83 33.72 -0.75
N ALA A 624 9.90 32.40 -0.65
CA ALA A 624 11.11 31.63 -0.86
C ALA A 624 10.94 30.87 -2.19
N ASP A 625 11.93 31.04 -3.06
CA ASP A 625 12.05 30.51 -4.42
C ASP A 625 12.91 29.23 -4.36
N PRO A 626 12.43 28.06 -4.79
CA PRO A 626 13.29 26.95 -5.15
C PRO A 626 13.29 26.76 -6.67
N SER A 627 14.37 27.25 -7.27
CA SER A 627 14.70 27.03 -8.67
C SER A 627 15.10 25.58 -8.97
N SER A 628 14.56 25.09 -10.09
CA SER A 628 15.15 24.14 -11.04
C SER A 628 15.36 22.68 -10.62
N ARG A 629 14.35 21.85 -10.85
CA ARG A 629 14.53 20.41 -11.14
C ARG A 629 14.62 20.24 -12.66
N ALA A 630 15.72 19.65 -13.13
CA ALA A 630 15.97 19.41 -14.55
C ALA A 630 15.15 18.19 -15.00
N THR A 631 14.30 18.38 -15.99
CA THR A 631 13.53 17.32 -16.64
C THR A 631 14.46 16.37 -17.40
N ALA A 632 14.55 15.13 -16.93
CA ALA A 632 15.12 14.02 -17.69
C ALA A 632 14.01 13.44 -18.57
N ASN A 633 14.27 13.34 -19.88
CA ASN A 633 13.40 12.66 -20.83
C ASN A 633 13.27 11.17 -20.46
N THR A 634 12.14 10.76 -19.90
CA THR A 634 11.75 9.36 -19.77
C THR A 634 11.09 8.92 -21.08
N THR A 635 11.74 7.97 -21.75
CA THR A 635 11.11 7.20 -22.83
C THR A 635 10.07 6.28 -22.21
N ALA A 636 8.81 6.50 -22.56
CA ALA A 636 7.68 5.65 -22.19
C ALA A 636 8.01 4.16 -22.37
N ASN A 637 7.91 3.42 -21.27
CA ASN A 637 7.94 1.96 -21.29
C ASN A 637 6.55 1.48 -21.74
N PRO A 638 6.44 0.59 -22.75
CA PRO A 638 5.15 0.19 -23.26
C PRO A 638 4.44 -0.71 -22.24
N SER A 639 3.21 -0.32 -21.91
CA SER A 639 2.20 -1.12 -21.22
C SER A 639 2.26 -2.59 -21.63
N THR A 640 2.72 -3.47 -20.73
CA THR A 640 2.71 -4.91 -20.96
C THR A 640 1.33 -5.45 -20.60
N GLY A 641 0.43 -5.42 -21.58
CA GLY A 641 -0.77 -6.25 -21.59
C GLY A 641 -0.39 -7.74 -21.58
N ASN A 642 -0.22 -8.31 -20.39
CA ASN A 642 -0.02 -9.75 -20.18
C ASN A 642 -1.01 -10.31 -19.15
N ALA A 643 -2.27 -9.91 -19.24
CA ALA A 643 -3.40 -10.57 -18.57
C ALA A 643 -3.85 -11.96 -19.13
N PRO A 644 -3.51 -12.47 -20.34
CA PRO A 644 -4.21 -13.65 -20.86
C PRO A 644 -3.81 -15.01 -20.25
N ALA A 645 -2.60 -15.15 -19.69
CA ALA A 645 -2.14 -16.42 -19.11
C ALA A 645 -2.67 -16.64 -17.68
N ALA A 646 -3.00 -15.55 -16.98
CA ALA A 646 -3.53 -15.54 -15.62
C ALA A 646 -4.89 -16.26 -15.48
N PHE A 647 -5.67 -16.31 -16.56
CA PHE A 647 -6.99 -16.95 -16.56
C PHE A 647 -6.97 -18.49 -16.45
N ALA A 648 -5.89 -19.16 -16.84
CA ALA A 648 -5.89 -20.63 -16.93
C ALA A 648 -5.73 -21.33 -15.57
N ALA A 649 -4.90 -20.81 -14.65
CA ALA A 649 -4.74 -21.38 -13.31
C ALA A 649 -5.92 -21.04 -12.39
N MET A 650 -6.43 -19.80 -12.45
CA MET A 650 -7.71 -19.44 -11.83
C MET A 650 -8.83 -20.33 -12.38
N SER A 651 -8.87 -20.65 -13.67
CA SER A 651 -9.90 -21.56 -14.19
C SER A 651 -9.89 -22.95 -13.56
N LEU A 652 -8.73 -23.44 -13.06
CA LEU A 652 -8.64 -24.74 -12.40
C LEU A 652 -9.14 -24.68 -10.95
N LEU A 653 -8.73 -23.67 -10.18
CA LEU A 653 -9.22 -23.45 -8.81
C LEU A 653 -10.69 -22.99 -8.79
N SER A 654 -11.10 -22.13 -9.72
CA SER A 654 -12.51 -21.78 -9.96
C SER A 654 -13.33 -22.99 -10.41
N ALA A 655 -12.80 -23.88 -11.26
CA ALA A 655 -13.47 -25.14 -11.59
C ALA A 655 -13.60 -26.05 -10.36
N ILE A 656 -12.60 -26.08 -9.46
CA ILE A 656 -12.69 -26.80 -8.19
C ILE A 656 -13.74 -26.18 -7.27
N ALA A 657 -13.79 -24.85 -7.12
CA ALA A 657 -14.81 -24.15 -6.35
C ALA A 657 -16.24 -24.48 -6.86
N VAL A 658 -16.45 -24.43 -8.18
CA VAL A 658 -17.73 -24.78 -8.82
C VAL A 658 -18.12 -26.25 -8.64
N VAL A 659 -17.15 -27.17 -8.65
CA VAL A 659 -17.39 -28.61 -8.42
C VAL A 659 -17.68 -28.91 -6.94
N THR A 660 -17.05 -28.20 -6.02
CA THR A 660 -17.21 -28.39 -4.57
C THR A 660 -18.58 -27.89 -4.11
N LYS A 661 -19.06 -26.75 -4.62
CA LYS A 661 -20.42 -26.21 -4.39
C LYS A 661 -21.56 -27.14 -4.87
N LYS A 662 -21.28 -28.04 -5.81
CA LYS A 662 -22.27 -29.05 -6.27
C LYS A 662 -22.34 -30.30 -5.39
N LYS A 663 -21.43 -30.47 -4.43
CA LYS A 663 -21.34 -31.65 -3.57
C LYS A 663 -21.75 -31.40 -2.11
N SER A 664 -21.69 -30.15 -1.65
CA SER A 664 -22.37 -29.64 -0.44
C SER A 664 -23.84 -29.38 -0.74
#